data_AF-A0A2S6RR38-F1
#
_entry.id   AF-A0A2S6RR38-F1
#
_cell.length_a   1.000
_cell.length_b   1.000
_cell.length_c   1.000
_cell.angle_alpha   90.00
_cell.angle_beta   90.00
_cell.angle_gamma   90.00
#
_symmetry.space_group_name_H-M   'P 1'
#
loop_
_entity.id
_entity.type
_entity.pdbx_description
1 polymer ?
#
loop_
_entity_poly.entity_id
_entity_poly.type
_entity_poly.pdbx_seq_one_letter_code
_entity_poly.pdbx_strand_id
1 'polypeptide(L)'
;MSILILMRHGQSIWNLQNRFTGGIDVPLTRKGIKQAKKAGKELKKMGITIDQVYSSKLSRSIETARFITSNLDSSSKKNKIIKVSSLNERDYGDLSGKYKDELVKTHGEKKVLEWRRSFKVKPPKGESLQDVLKRVKPFLNNKILKLLKRGKNVLCVAHGNALRAFRIATGEYTEKNIFNIHIPPCVPVIYEYKNNGKKNILSVKDSKTNITSKFTYQIEELGLKPSVVHRNLSSKELIKMAVERNEGVLTKTGALSVTTGQYTGRSPEDRFIVDDKLTHKTVDWGKINKPFPAKKFDQVLNKMRKHDKELFVFDGWAGAEDGTRLPVRMITDHAWQSLFVKTMFIEPTAEELEYHEPKFTVFNINDFEARPELDGTRTSTFILLNFTKSLAIIGGTRYGGENKKTIFGVLNFILPGKDIMPMHCSANLGLNGDTALFFGLSGTGKTTLSADPKRMLIGDDEHGWSDNGIFNFEGGCYAKTINLSRKAEPQIWDAIRDGAVLENVVLNPKTMNPDYDDDSLTENTRVVYPLDYIPGAVIPSVAGHPKSIIFLTADAFGVLPPISKLTTDGAMYHFMAGYTSKLAGTERGIIEPQPTFSHCFGSVFMPRPAEVYAKMLGERIVKHNTNVYLVNTGWSGGPYGVGKRFQIQYTRKMITAVLDGSLEKVDYEKNKVFNLDVPKTCPGVPSKVLDPKKTWKNKKAYDKAAKSLAKMFYDNFKTKYKKASPNIKKAGPKG
;
A
#
# COMPACT_ATOMS: atom_id res chain seq x y z
N MET A 1 -38.53 -32.23 3.93
CA MET A 1 -37.05 -32.17 3.86
C MET A 1 -36.55 -31.46 5.11
N SER A 2 -35.55 -32.01 5.80
CA SER A 2 -35.00 -31.41 7.03
C SER A 2 -33.59 -30.89 6.80
N ILE A 3 -33.19 -29.89 7.58
CA ILE A 3 -31.88 -29.24 7.45
C ILE A 3 -31.09 -29.20 8.75
N LEU A 4 -29.77 -29.26 8.61
CA LEU A 4 -28.81 -28.97 9.67
C LEU A 4 -28.12 -27.64 9.36
N ILE A 5 -28.15 -26.71 10.30
CA ILE A 5 -27.47 -25.43 10.22
C ILE A 5 -26.31 -25.44 11.20
N LEU A 6 -25.09 -25.30 10.70
CA LEU A 6 -23.90 -25.10 11.51
C LEU A 6 -23.54 -23.61 11.52
N MET A 7 -23.27 -23.06 12.70
CA MET A 7 -22.94 -21.64 12.82
C MET A 7 -21.86 -21.40 13.87
N ARG A 8 -20.87 -20.60 13.53
CA ARG A 8 -19.87 -20.14 14.51
C ARG A 8 -20.46 -19.01 15.34
N HIS A 9 -20.13 -18.99 16.63
CA HIS A 9 -20.44 -17.86 17.50
C HIS A 9 -19.95 -16.51 16.92
N GLY A 10 -20.58 -15.41 17.33
CA GLY A 10 -20.18 -14.05 16.95
C GLY A 10 -18.78 -13.70 17.46
N GLN A 11 -18.17 -12.64 16.94
CA GLN A 11 -16.86 -12.18 17.38
C GLN A 11 -16.81 -12.01 18.92
N SER A 12 -15.86 -12.69 19.58
CA SER A 12 -15.57 -12.50 21.01
C SER A 12 -14.44 -11.48 21.22
N ILE A 13 -14.29 -10.97 22.45
CA ILE A 13 -13.23 -10.01 22.80
C ILE A 13 -11.85 -10.56 22.42
N TRP A 14 -11.57 -11.82 22.71
CA TRP A 14 -10.27 -12.42 22.39
C TRP A 14 -10.09 -12.75 20.91
N ASN A 15 -11.15 -12.86 20.12
CA ASN A 15 -11.01 -12.90 18.67
C ASN A 15 -10.59 -11.53 18.11
N LEU A 16 -11.10 -10.44 18.68
CA LEU A 16 -10.69 -9.08 18.32
C LEU A 16 -9.23 -8.81 18.72
N GLN A 17 -8.81 -9.33 19.88
CA GLN A 17 -7.45 -9.17 20.40
C GLN A 17 -6.44 -10.21 19.87
N ASN A 18 -6.82 -11.05 18.90
CA ASN A 18 -5.96 -12.09 18.34
C ASN A 18 -5.33 -13.08 19.35
N ARG A 19 -6.06 -13.44 20.42
CA ARG A 19 -5.60 -14.41 21.45
C ARG A 19 -6.08 -15.84 21.17
N PHE A 20 -5.38 -16.83 21.73
CA PHE A 20 -5.87 -18.21 21.78
C PHE A 20 -7.04 -18.33 22.75
N THR A 21 -8.26 -18.55 22.26
CA THR A 21 -9.44 -18.59 23.12
C THR A 21 -9.67 -19.94 23.80
N GLY A 22 -9.64 -21.01 23.01
CA GLY A 22 -9.87 -22.37 23.52
C GLY A 22 -11.17 -22.54 24.30
N GLY A 23 -11.10 -23.36 25.35
CA GLY A 23 -12.22 -23.67 26.24
C GLY A 23 -12.58 -22.56 27.24
N ILE A 24 -11.88 -21.43 27.24
CA ILE A 24 -12.12 -20.33 28.19
C ILE A 24 -13.38 -19.56 27.80
N ASP A 25 -14.21 -19.20 28.78
CA ASP A 25 -15.38 -18.36 28.57
C ASP A 25 -14.99 -16.89 28.40
N VAL A 26 -15.37 -16.33 27.25
CA VAL A 26 -15.06 -14.95 26.84
C VAL A 26 -16.30 -14.36 26.21
N PRO A 27 -16.73 -13.15 26.60
CA PRO A 27 -17.96 -12.56 26.09
C PRO A 27 -17.86 -12.11 24.63
N LEU A 28 -19.02 -11.91 24.01
CA LEU A 28 -19.15 -11.34 22.67
C LEU A 28 -18.80 -9.85 22.67
N THR A 29 -18.26 -9.36 21.55
CA THR A 29 -18.15 -7.91 21.31
C THR A 29 -19.50 -7.35 20.85
N ARG A 30 -19.64 -6.01 20.85
CA ARG A 30 -20.79 -5.33 20.20
C ARG A 30 -20.94 -5.76 18.74
N LYS A 31 -19.83 -6.00 18.01
CA LYS A 31 -19.84 -6.52 16.64
C LYS A 31 -20.37 -7.95 16.60
N GLY A 32 -19.93 -8.82 17.51
CA GLY A 32 -20.42 -10.21 17.63
C GLY A 32 -21.93 -10.30 17.87
N ILE A 33 -22.48 -9.43 18.71
CA ILE A 33 -23.93 -9.36 18.94
C ILE A 33 -24.67 -8.94 17.67
N LYS A 34 -24.19 -7.92 16.96
CA LYS A 34 -24.78 -7.48 15.68
C LYS A 34 -24.74 -8.59 14.63
N GLN A 35 -23.62 -9.33 14.54
CA GLN A 35 -23.47 -10.48 13.65
C GLN A 35 -24.53 -11.56 13.94
N ALA A 36 -24.73 -11.92 15.21
CA ALA A 36 -25.73 -12.93 15.61
C ALA A 36 -27.17 -12.49 15.28
N LYS A 37 -27.52 -11.23 15.56
CA LYS A 37 -28.84 -10.68 15.20
C LYS A 37 -29.07 -10.65 13.70
N LYS A 38 -28.04 -10.28 12.90
CA LYS A 38 -28.11 -10.28 11.43
C LYS A 38 -28.39 -11.69 10.91
N ALA A 39 -27.64 -12.68 11.40
CA ALA A 39 -27.81 -14.08 11.00
C ALA A 39 -29.23 -14.61 11.29
N GLY A 40 -29.81 -14.28 12.45
CA GLY A 40 -31.20 -14.63 12.76
C GLY A 40 -32.20 -14.01 11.76
N LYS A 41 -32.00 -12.74 11.39
CA LYS A 41 -32.84 -12.07 10.37
C LYS A 41 -32.69 -12.71 8.99
N GLU A 42 -31.48 -13.11 8.61
CA GLU A 42 -31.21 -13.78 7.33
C GLU A 42 -31.91 -15.14 7.26
N LEU A 43 -31.76 -15.97 8.30
CA LEU A 43 -32.47 -17.25 8.38
C LEU A 43 -33.99 -17.08 8.30
N LYS A 44 -34.55 -16.04 8.96
CA LYS A 44 -35.97 -15.70 8.84
C LYS A 44 -36.37 -15.33 7.42
N LYS A 45 -35.57 -14.49 6.74
CA LYS A 45 -35.81 -14.11 5.34
C LYS A 45 -35.77 -15.30 4.39
N MET A 46 -34.95 -16.31 4.69
CA MET A 46 -34.88 -17.56 3.93
C MET A 46 -36.09 -18.49 4.17
N GLY A 47 -37.04 -18.11 5.03
CA GLY A 47 -38.18 -18.93 5.38
C GLY A 47 -37.83 -20.17 6.21
N ILE A 48 -36.65 -20.18 6.86
CA ILE A 48 -36.17 -21.33 7.62
C ILE A 48 -36.79 -21.34 9.02
N THR A 49 -37.48 -22.43 9.35
CA THR A 49 -37.93 -22.75 10.70
C THR A 49 -36.92 -23.62 11.42
N ILE A 50 -36.75 -23.43 12.74
CA ILE A 50 -35.80 -24.18 13.55
C ILE A 50 -36.55 -24.90 14.67
N ASP A 51 -36.51 -26.23 14.68
CA ASP A 51 -37.16 -27.06 15.68
C ASP A 51 -36.29 -27.30 16.92
N GLN A 52 -34.97 -27.42 16.74
CA GLN A 52 -34.04 -27.76 17.82
C GLN A 52 -32.76 -26.93 17.75
N VAL A 53 -32.35 -26.38 18.88
CA VAL A 53 -31.12 -25.58 19.00
C VAL A 53 -30.15 -26.25 19.95
N TYR A 54 -28.94 -26.48 19.47
CA TYR A 54 -27.79 -26.91 20.24
C TYR A 54 -26.73 -25.81 20.28
N SER A 55 -26.08 -25.68 21.42
CA SER A 55 -24.92 -24.81 21.58
C SER A 55 -23.82 -25.54 22.34
N SER A 56 -22.58 -25.11 22.19
CA SER A 56 -21.52 -25.44 23.15
C SER A 56 -21.90 -25.03 24.58
N LYS A 57 -21.14 -25.46 25.58
CA LYS A 57 -21.32 -24.96 26.96
C LYS A 57 -20.82 -23.53 27.18
N LEU A 58 -20.09 -22.95 26.23
CA LEU A 58 -19.45 -21.64 26.37
C LEU A 58 -20.40 -20.47 26.10
N SER A 59 -20.31 -19.42 26.94
CA SER A 59 -21.21 -18.26 26.99
C SER A 59 -21.39 -17.58 25.64
N ARG A 60 -20.31 -17.29 24.92
CA ARG A 60 -20.33 -16.67 23.57
C ARG A 60 -21.18 -17.43 22.56
N SER A 61 -21.19 -18.75 22.63
CA SER A 61 -21.98 -19.60 21.73
C SER A 61 -23.45 -19.61 22.15
N ILE A 62 -23.71 -19.69 23.46
CA ILE A 62 -25.05 -19.65 24.03
C ILE A 62 -25.72 -18.31 23.71
N GLU A 63 -25.02 -17.20 23.93
CA GLU A 63 -25.50 -15.85 23.61
C GLU A 63 -25.74 -15.67 22.12
N THR A 64 -24.83 -16.16 21.27
CA THR A 64 -25.03 -16.13 19.83
C THR A 64 -26.31 -16.87 19.44
N ALA A 65 -26.51 -18.10 19.96
CA ALA A 65 -27.73 -18.87 19.73
C ALA A 65 -28.98 -18.11 20.19
N ARG A 66 -28.95 -17.49 21.38
CA ARG A 66 -30.06 -16.67 21.90
C ARG A 66 -30.42 -15.52 20.96
N PHE A 67 -29.42 -14.77 20.48
CA PHE A 67 -29.66 -13.64 19.58
C PHE A 67 -30.15 -14.08 18.19
N ILE A 68 -29.74 -15.25 17.70
CA ILE A 68 -30.27 -15.81 16.46
C ILE A 68 -31.74 -16.18 16.64
N THR A 69 -32.06 -16.95 17.69
CA THR A 69 -33.41 -17.45 17.94
C THR A 69 -34.40 -16.33 18.27
N SER A 70 -33.98 -15.27 18.96
CA SER A 70 -34.84 -14.13 19.29
C SER A 70 -35.35 -13.36 18.07
N ASN A 71 -34.72 -13.55 16.91
CA ASN A 71 -35.12 -12.90 15.66
C ASN A 71 -35.96 -13.81 14.75
N LEU A 72 -36.11 -15.10 15.09
CA LEU A 72 -36.80 -16.08 14.25
C LEU A 72 -38.30 -16.14 14.50
N ASP A 73 -38.80 -15.92 15.74
CA ASP A 73 -40.25 -15.84 16.04
C ASP A 73 -40.59 -15.08 17.31
N SER A 74 -41.75 -14.40 17.31
CA SER A 74 -42.34 -13.66 18.46
C SER A 74 -43.26 -14.53 19.34
N SER A 75 -43.56 -15.77 18.95
CA SER A 75 -44.54 -16.66 19.59
C SER A 75 -43.97 -17.98 20.14
N SER A 76 -42.65 -18.15 20.16
CA SER A 76 -42.03 -19.46 20.48
C SER A 76 -41.40 -19.53 21.88
N LYS A 77 -42.23 -19.87 22.87
CA LYS A 77 -41.80 -20.51 24.13
C LYS A 77 -41.11 -21.89 23.93
N LYS A 78 -40.75 -22.30 22.70
CA LYS A 78 -40.41 -23.69 22.33
C LYS A 78 -38.94 -24.00 22.02
N ASN A 79 -38.03 -23.04 21.85
CA ASN A 79 -36.63 -23.36 21.49
C ASN A 79 -35.69 -23.29 22.70
N LYS A 80 -35.78 -24.28 23.60
CA LYS A 80 -34.78 -24.46 24.68
C LYS A 80 -33.42 -24.77 24.06
N ILE A 81 -32.45 -23.88 24.24
CA ILE A 81 -31.06 -24.09 23.80
C ILE A 81 -30.45 -25.22 24.65
N ILE A 82 -30.14 -26.35 24.01
CA ILE A 82 -29.50 -27.49 24.67
C ILE A 82 -27.99 -27.33 24.60
N LYS A 83 -27.33 -27.25 25.75
CA LYS A 83 -25.88 -27.09 25.87
C LYS A 83 -25.19 -28.46 25.79
N VAL A 84 -24.20 -28.61 24.91
CA VAL A 84 -23.52 -29.88 24.66
C VAL A 84 -22.01 -29.69 24.68
N SER A 85 -21.30 -30.47 25.49
CA SER A 85 -19.83 -30.39 25.60
C SER A 85 -19.13 -30.85 24.33
N SER A 86 -19.73 -31.78 23.56
CA SER A 86 -19.23 -32.17 22.24
C SER A 86 -19.05 -30.99 21.27
N LEU A 87 -19.72 -29.86 21.48
CA LEU A 87 -19.60 -28.65 20.66
C LEU A 87 -18.64 -27.60 21.23
N ASN A 88 -17.98 -27.84 22.37
CA ASN A 88 -16.99 -26.92 22.92
C ASN A 88 -15.82 -26.72 21.96
N GLU A 89 -15.17 -25.56 22.02
CA GLU A 89 -13.97 -25.28 21.21
C GLU A 89 -12.84 -26.26 21.56
N ARG A 90 -11.90 -26.41 20.62
CA ARG A 90 -10.61 -27.06 20.87
C ARG A 90 -9.92 -26.41 22.07
N ASP A 91 -9.65 -27.18 23.12
CA ASP A 91 -8.80 -26.76 24.22
C ASP A 91 -7.35 -26.56 23.74
N TYR A 92 -6.82 -25.37 24.00
CA TYR A 92 -5.44 -25.02 23.67
C TYR A 92 -4.50 -25.16 24.88
N GLY A 93 -4.98 -25.66 26.03
CA GLY A 93 -4.19 -25.88 27.23
C GLY A 93 -3.43 -24.63 27.64
N ASP A 94 -2.11 -24.76 27.82
CA ASP A 94 -1.21 -23.70 28.30
C ASP A 94 -1.09 -22.50 27.34
N LEU A 95 -1.64 -22.58 26.11
CA LEU A 95 -1.66 -21.47 25.17
C LEU A 95 -2.88 -20.56 25.35
N SER A 96 -3.93 -21.03 26.03
CA SER A 96 -5.17 -20.28 26.19
C SER A 96 -4.94 -18.94 26.90
N GLY A 97 -5.48 -17.86 26.35
CA GLY A 97 -5.33 -16.49 26.84
C GLY A 97 -4.10 -15.73 26.33
N LYS A 98 -3.10 -16.41 25.76
CA LYS A 98 -1.89 -15.78 25.21
C LYS A 98 -2.13 -15.16 23.84
N TYR A 99 -1.40 -14.10 23.54
CA TYR A 99 -1.38 -13.52 22.20
C TYR A 99 -0.63 -14.44 21.23
N LYS A 100 -1.16 -14.59 20.02
CA LYS A 100 -0.51 -15.44 19.02
C LYS A 100 0.86 -14.91 18.63
N ASP A 101 0.96 -13.59 18.48
CA ASP A 101 2.17 -12.94 17.98
C ASP A 101 3.31 -13.05 19.00
N GLU A 102 3.00 -13.03 20.30
CA GLU A 102 3.97 -13.31 21.37
C GLU A 102 4.46 -14.76 21.31
N LEU A 103 3.55 -15.73 21.12
CA LEU A 103 3.93 -17.14 21.01
C LEU A 103 4.76 -17.43 19.76
N VAL A 104 4.54 -16.70 18.66
CA VAL A 104 5.38 -16.81 17.46
C VAL A 104 6.79 -16.32 17.76
N LYS A 105 6.93 -15.21 18.50
CA LYS A 105 8.24 -14.70 18.93
C LYS A 105 8.99 -15.69 19.83
N THR A 106 8.30 -16.35 20.76
CA THR A 106 8.96 -17.23 21.76
C THR A 106 9.18 -18.66 21.30
N HIS A 107 8.31 -19.19 20.42
CA HIS A 107 8.34 -20.60 20.02
C HIS A 107 8.56 -20.83 18.52
N GLY A 108 8.65 -19.76 17.73
CA GLY A 108 8.79 -19.81 16.28
C GLY A 108 7.46 -20.07 15.56
N GLU A 109 7.33 -19.46 14.39
CA GLU A 109 6.11 -19.52 13.58
C GLU A 109 5.68 -20.94 13.22
N LYS A 110 6.63 -21.78 12.79
CA LYS A 110 6.38 -23.17 12.38
C LYS A 110 5.68 -23.97 13.48
N LYS A 111 6.13 -23.83 14.74
CA LYS A 111 5.60 -24.57 15.89
C LYS A 111 4.21 -24.09 16.30
N VAL A 112 4.00 -22.78 16.30
CA VAL A 112 2.68 -22.18 16.57
C VAL A 112 1.68 -22.56 15.47
N LEU A 113 2.11 -22.57 14.22
CA LEU A 113 1.30 -22.99 13.09
C LEU A 113 0.94 -24.48 13.21
N GLU A 114 1.89 -25.34 13.58
CA GLU A 114 1.64 -26.77 13.80
C GLU A 114 0.60 -27.00 14.91
N TRP A 115 0.70 -26.31 16.04
CA TRP A 115 -0.33 -26.36 17.09
C TRP A 115 -1.71 -25.89 16.59
N ARG A 116 -1.76 -24.89 15.70
CA ARG A 116 -3.02 -24.32 15.17
C ARG A 116 -3.63 -25.14 14.03
N ARG A 117 -2.79 -25.73 13.17
CA ARG A 117 -3.16 -26.24 11.85
C ARG A 117 -2.81 -27.70 11.60
N SER A 118 -2.25 -28.40 12.59
CA SER A 118 -2.12 -29.85 12.52
C SER A 118 -3.40 -30.54 12.99
N PHE A 119 -3.76 -31.62 12.28
CA PHE A 119 -4.88 -32.46 12.67
C PHE A 119 -4.60 -33.24 13.96
N LYS A 120 -3.36 -33.72 14.13
CA LYS A 120 -2.96 -34.66 15.19
C LYS A 120 -2.14 -34.01 16.30
N VAL A 121 -1.42 -32.94 16.03
CA VAL A 121 -0.53 -32.33 17.03
C VAL A 121 -1.35 -31.59 18.08
N LYS A 122 -1.05 -31.87 19.35
CA LYS A 122 -1.67 -31.22 20.51
C LYS A 122 -0.83 -30.03 20.95
N PRO A 123 -1.44 -28.86 21.25
CA PRO A 123 -0.77 -27.84 22.03
C PRO A 123 -0.51 -28.39 23.45
N PRO A 124 0.45 -27.82 24.20
CA PRO A 124 0.77 -28.28 25.54
C PRO A 124 -0.48 -28.31 26.43
N LYS A 125 -0.77 -29.49 27.01
CA LYS A 125 -1.97 -29.79 27.83
C LYS A 125 -3.32 -29.49 27.16
N GLY A 126 -3.37 -29.40 25.84
CA GLY A 126 -4.64 -29.21 25.11
C GLY A 126 -5.02 -30.42 24.25
N GLU A 127 -6.02 -30.22 23.41
CA GLU A 127 -6.56 -31.27 22.55
C GLU A 127 -6.13 -31.07 21.08
N SER A 128 -6.07 -32.15 20.30
CA SER A 128 -5.88 -32.08 18.83
C SER A 128 -7.22 -31.86 18.13
N LEU A 129 -7.21 -31.50 16.83
CA LEU A 129 -8.47 -31.51 16.06
C LEU A 129 -9.05 -32.94 15.95
N GLN A 130 -8.20 -33.96 15.95
CA GLN A 130 -8.60 -35.36 16.01
C GLN A 130 -9.38 -35.70 17.29
N ASP A 131 -8.97 -35.16 18.45
CA ASP A 131 -9.69 -35.37 19.71
C ASP A 131 -11.07 -34.69 19.70
N VAL A 132 -11.15 -33.46 19.15
CA VAL A 132 -12.44 -32.78 18.92
C VAL A 132 -13.33 -33.62 18.00
N LEU A 133 -12.79 -34.21 16.93
CA LEU A 133 -13.54 -35.09 16.03
C LEU A 133 -14.12 -36.31 16.74
N LYS A 134 -13.36 -36.94 17.64
CA LYS A 134 -13.81 -38.11 18.42
C LYS A 134 -15.06 -37.80 19.26
N ARG A 135 -15.21 -36.56 19.76
CA ARG A 135 -16.41 -36.15 20.53
C ARG A 135 -17.54 -35.57 19.66
N VAL A 136 -17.24 -34.98 18.50
CA VAL A 136 -18.25 -34.41 17.59
C VAL A 136 -18.94 -35.49 16.75
N LYS A 137 -18.20 -36.48 16.24
CA LYS A 137 -18.73 -37.52 15.34
C LYS A 137 -19.87 -38.36 15.98
N PRO A 138 -19.77 -38.83 17.24
CA PRO A 138 -20.87 -39.51 17.91
C PRO A 138 -22.08 -38.60 18.14
N PHE A 139 -21.87 -37.31 18.42
CA PHE A 139 -22.96 -36.36 18.58
C PHE A 139 -23.76 -36.16 17.28
N LEU A 140 -23.06 -36.02 16.15
CA LEU A 140 -23.70 -35.98 14.83
C LEU A 140 -24.52 -37.26 14.58
N ASN A 141 -23.89 -38.43 14.72
CA ASN A 141 -24.52 -39.70 14.36
C ASN A 141 -25.68 -40.09 15.28
N ASN A 142 -25.52 -39.92 16.59
CA ASN A 142 -26.45 -40.47 17.58
C ASN A 142 -27.56 -39.50 17.96
N LYS A 143 -27.40 -38.19 17.72
CA LYS A 143 -28.39 -37.16 18.07
C LYS A 143 -28.89 -36.42 16.83
N ILE A 144 -28.00 -35.76 16.10
CA ILE A 144 -28.39 -34.85 15.02
C ILE A 144 -29.04 -35.61 13.86
N LEU A 145 -28.42 -36.68 13.37
CA LEU A 145 -29.01 -37.49 12.28
C LEU A 145 -30.37 -38.09 12.67
N LYS A 146 -30.58 -38.46 13.94
CA LYS A 146 -31.89 -38.97 14.41
C LYS A 146 -32.98 -37.91 14.34
N LEU A 147 -32.66 -36.66 14.64
CA LEU A 147 -33.60 -35.54 14.54
C LEU A 147 -33.92 -35.20 13.08
N LEU A 148 -32.90 -35.14 12.23
CA LEU A 148 -33.08 -34.89 10.80
C LEU A 148 -33.96 -35.96 10.15
N LYS A 149 -33.76 -37.24 10.50
CA LYS A 149 -34.61 -38.36 10.07
C LYS A 149 -36.09 -38.19 10.45
N ARG A 150 -36.38 -37.54 11.57
CA ARG A 150 -37.74 -37.21 12.03
C ARG A 150 -38.29 -35.93 11.40
N GLY A 151 -37.62 -35.38 10.37
CA GLY A 151 -38.04 -34.17 9.69
C GLY A 151 -37.76 -32.87 10.47
N LYS A 152 -36.91 -32.91 11.52
CA LYS A 152 -36.64 -31.74 12.37
C LYS A 152 -35.47 -30.90 11.85
N ASN A 153 -35.64 -29.58 11.79
CA ASN A 153 -34.59 -28.63 11.44
C ASN A 153 -33.74 -28.30 12.67
N VAL A 154 -32.42 -28.47 12.56
CA VAL A 154 -31.50 -28.38 13.71
C VAL A 154 -30.47 -27.28 13.51
N LEU A 155 -30.34 -26.38 14.49
CA LEU A 155 -29.27 -25.38 14.56
C LEU A 155 -28.22 -25.79 15.58
N CYS A 156 -26.95 -25.84 15.18
CA CYS A 156 -25.81 -26.01 16.07
C CYS A 156 -24.94 -24.76 16.05
N VAL A 157 -24.85 -24.06 17.18
CA VAL A 157 -23.94 -22.93 17.37
C VAL A 157 -22.69 -23.40 18.13
N ALA A 158 -21.52 -23.21 17.54
CA ALA A 158 -20.26 -23.71 18.08
C ALA A 158 -19.08 -22.81 17.70
N HIS A 159 -17.87 -23.37 17.69
CA HIS A 159 -16.61 -22.66 17.50
C HIS A 159 -15.83 -23.15 16.28
N GLY A 160 -14.70 -22.52 15.99
CA GLY A 160 -13.96 -22.78 14.76
C GLY A 160 -13.57 -24.25 14.61
N ASN A 161 -12.87 -24.82 15.59
CA ASN A 161 -12.38 -26.20 15.45
C ASN A 161 -13.47 -27.25 15.71
N ALA A 162 -14.44 -26.94 16.57
CA ALA A 162 -15.64 -27.78 16.73
C ALA A 162 -16.39 -27.93 15.40
N LEU A 163 -16.56 -26.84 14.66
CA LEU A 163 -17.20 -26.87 13.34
C LEU A 163 -16.32 -27.53 12.29
N ARG A 164 -15.00 -27.33 12.31
CA ARG A 164 -14.08 -28.10 11.44
C ARG A 164 -14.26 -29.61 11.63
N ALA A 165 -14.21 -30.08 12.87
CA ALA A 165 -14.47 -31.47 13.20
C ALA A 165 -15.86 -31.92 12.75
N PHE A 166 -16.87 -31.07 12.87
CA PHE A 166 -18.22 -31.36 12.40
C PHE A 166 -18.26 -31.58 10.88
N ARG A 167 -17.58 -30.74 10.10
CA ARG A 167 -17.50 -30.83 8.63
C ARG A 167 -16.68 -32.03 8.14
N ILE A 168 -15.71 -32.50 8.93
CA ILE A 168 -15.07 -33.80 8.68
C ILE A 168 -16.07 -34.93 8.96
N ALA A 169 -16.83 -34.85 10.06
CA ALA A 169 -17.79 -35.88 10.44
C ALA A 169 -18.97 -36.02 9.45
N THR A 170 -19.35 -34.94 8.75
CA THR A 170 -20.36 -35.00 7.67
C THR A 170 -19.81 -35.61 6.37
N GLY A 171 -18.48 -35.77 6.25
CA GLY A 171 -17.82 -36.23 5.04
C GLY A 171 -17.59 -35.13 3.99
N GLU A 172 -17.90 -33.87 4.31
CA GLU A 172 -17.64 -32.73 3.41
C GLU A 172 -16.14 -32.46 3.25
N TYR A 173 -15.38 -32.66 4.32
CA TYR A 173 -13.95 -32.40 4.37
C TYR A 173 -13.17 -33.61 4.87
N THR A 174 -11.89 -33.66 4.49
CA THR A 174 -10.91 -34.63 4.95
C THR A 174 -9.94 -33.98 5.93
N GLU A 175 -9.15 -34.80 6.62
CA GLU A 175 -8.08 -34.32 7.51
C GLU A 175 -7.07 -33.43 6.78
N LYS A 176 -6.85 -33.66 5.48
CA LYS A 176 -5.86 -32.96 4.66
C LYS A 176 -6.29 -31.55 4.27
N ASN A 177 -7.58 -31.31 4.02
CA ASN A 177 -8.08 -30.04 3.47
C ASN A 177 -8.91 -29.21 4.46
N ILE A 178 -9.19 -29.71 5.67
CA ILE A 178 -10.01 -29.00 6.66
C ILE A 178 -9.38 -27.70 7.20
N PHE A 179 -8.06 -27.57 7.16
CA PHE A 179 -7.41 -26.34 7.63
C PHE A 179 -7.43 -25.22 6.61
N ASN A 180 -7.71 -25.57 5.36
CA ASN A 180 -7.84 -24.60 4.29
C ASN A 180 -9.16 -23.83 4.50
N ILE A 181 -10.21 -24.43 5.08
CA ILE A 181 -11.52 -23.76 5.20
C ILE A 181 -11.59 -22.62 6.24
N HIS A 182 -12.18 -21.52 5.80
CA HIS A 182 -12.61 -20.42 6.66
C HIS A 182 -13.97 -20.72 7.30
N ILE A 183 -14.12 -20.39 8.59
CA ILE A 183 -15.37 -20.51 9.34
C ILE A 183 -15.71 -19.14 9.92
N PRO A 184 -16.46 -18.30 9.19
CA PRO A 184 -16.75 -16.95 9.60
C PRO A 184 -17.74 -16.91 10.78
N PRO A 185 -17.66 -15.91 11.67
CA PRO A 185 -18.64 -15.72 12.74
C PRO A 185 -20.05 -15.48 12.18
N CYS A 186 -21.04 -16.19 12.71
CA CYS A 186 -22.47 -16.04 12.40
C CYS A 186 -22.86 -16.19 10.92
N VAL A 187 -22.08 -16.92 10.11
CA VAL A 187 -22.48 -17.28 8.75
C VAL A 187 -22.97 -18.74 8.75
N PRO A 188 -24.19 -19.02 8.28
CA PRO A 188 -24.75 -20.38 8.29
C PRO A 188 -24.09 -21.26 7.24
N VAL A 189 -23.72 -22.47 7.62
CA VAL A 189 -23.50 -23.59 6.69
C VAL A 189 -24.69 -24.51 6.80
N ILE A 190 -25.43 -24.70 5.70
CA ILE A 190 -26.70 -25.43 5.67
C ILE A 190 -26.50 -26.75 4.94
N TYR A 191 -26.85 -27.85 5.60
CA TYR A 191 -26.93 -29.17 4.99
C TYR A 191 -28.38 -29.59 4.84
N GLU A 192 -28.72 -30.11 3.68
CA GLU A 192 -29.97 -30.82 3.44
C GLU A 192 -29.78 -32.31 3.74
N TYR A 193 -30.72 -32.88 4.49
CA TYR A 193 -30.80 -34.31 4.72
C TYR A 193 -31.66 -34.98 3.64
N LYS A 194 -31.07 -35.90 2.87
CA LYS A 194 -31.77 -36.71 1.86
C LYS A 194 -31.75 -38.19 2.24
N ASN A 195 -32.91 -38.84 2.20
CA ASN A 195 -33.06 -40.24 2.57
C ASN A 195 -32.93 -41.15 1.34
N ASN A 196 -31.70 -41.51 0.94
CA ASN A 196 -31.45 -42.41 -0.19
C ASN A 196 -31.01 -43.78 0.30
N GLY A 197 -31.97 -44.63 0.72
CA GLY A 197 -31.97 -46.11 0.77
C GLY A 197 -30.82 -46.89 1.43
N LYS A 198 -29.55 -46.46 1.34
CA LYS A 198 -28.36 -47.16 1.86
C LYS A 198 -27.30 -46.23 2.49
N LYS A 199 -27.41 -44.89 2.41
CA LYS A 199 -26.58 -43.94 3.21
C LYS A 199 -27.40 -42.70 3.61
N ASN A 200 -27.22 -42.27 4.86
CA ASN A 200 -27.73 -40.98 5.35
C ASN A 200 -26.85 -39.87 4.73
N ILE A 201 -27.30 -39.17 3.68
CA ILE A 201 -26.48 -38.18 2.98
C ILE A 201 -26.87 -36.77 3.43
N LEU A 202 -25.88 -36.03 3.95
CA LEU A 202 -25.94 -34.58 4.14
C LEU A 202 -25.28 -33.93 2.93
N SER A 203 -26.06 -33.21 2.12
CA SER A 203 -25.51 -32.39 1.03
C SER A 203 -25.50 -30.93 1.46
N VAL A 204 -24.38 -30.25 1.25
CA VAL A 204 -24.29 -28.81 1.50
C VAL A 204 -25.19 -28.10 0.50
N LYS A 205 -26.21 -27.39 1.00
CA LYS A 205 -27.05 -26.54 0.16
C LYS A 205 -26.27 -25.27 -0.11
N ASP A 206 -25.58 -25.28 -1.25
CA ASP A 206 -24.96 -24.14 -1.90
C ASP A 206 -24.45 -23.08 -0.90
N SER A 207 -23.58 -23.53 0.02
CA SER A 207 -22.93 -22.62 0.94
C SER A 207 -21.77 -22.03 0.16
N LYS A 208 -21.90 -20.76 -0.23
CA LYS A 208 -20.84 -19.90 -0.75
C LYS A 208 -19.66 -19.74 0.24
N THR A 209 -19.12 -20.82 0.81
CA THR A 209 -18.24 -20.83 1.98
C THR A 209 -17.34 -22.03 2.03
N ASN A 210 -16.31 -22.06 1.16
CA ASN A 210 -15.01 -22.64 1.45
C ASN A 210 -13.90 -21.95 0.63
N ILE A 211 -13.09 -21.12 1.32
CA ILE A 211 -11.85 -20.42 0.87
C ILE A 211 -12.01 -19.31 -0.14
N THR A 212 -13.02 -19.34 -0.98
CA THR A 212 -13.40 -18.19 -1.78
C THR A 212 -14.30 -17.22 -1.03
N SER A 213 -14.92 -17.57 0.11
CA SER A 213 -16.09 -16.82 0.59
C SER A 213 -15.90 -15.47 1.24
N LYS A 214 -14.82 -15.24 2.00
CA LYS A 214 -14.58 -13.90 2.56
C LYS A 214 -14.22 -12.94 1.43
N PHE A 215 -13.33 -13.39 0.56
CA PHE A 215 -12.91 -12.65 -0.62
C PHE A 215 -14.09 -12.40 -1.58
N THR A 216 -14.82 -13.45 -1.97
CA THR A 216 -16.03 -13.36 -2.79
C THR A 216 -17.05 -12.43 -2.15
N TYR A 217 -17.31 -12.55 -0.84
CA TYR A 217 -18.20 -11.62 -0.14
C TYR A 217 -17.68 -10.17 -0.19
N GLN A 218 -16.37 -9.94 -0.02
CA GLN A 218 -15.78 -8.60 -0.17
C GLN A 218 -15.93 -8.06 -1.60
N ILE A 219 -15.78 -8.90 -2.63
CA ILE A 219 -16.00 -8.52 -4.04
C ILE A 219 -17.49 -8.22 -4.28
N GLU A 220 -18.40 -9.04 -3.75
CA GLU A 220 -19.85 -8.81 -3.81
C GLU A 220 -20.27 -7.52 -3.06
N GLU A 221 -19.67 -7.22 -1.90
CA GLU A 221 -19.88 -5.97 -1.15
C GLU A 221 -19.39 -4.74 -1.91
N LEU A 222 -18.35 -4.88 -2.74
CA LEU A 222 -17.92 -3.85 -3.69
C LEU A 222 -18.91 -3.69 -4.85
N GLY A 223 -19.98 -4.49 -4.92
CA GLY A 223 -21.00 -4.44 -5.98
C GLY A 223 -20.52 -5.04 -7.30
N LEU A 224 -19.46 -5.85 -7.28
CA LEU A 224 -18.89 -6.49 -8.46
C LEU A 224 -19.43 -7.91 -8.60
N LYS A 225 -19.69 -8.31 -9.85
CA LYS A 225 -20.10 -9.68 -10.22
C LYS A 225 -19.29 -10.16 -11.42
N PRO A 226 -17.96 -10.28 -11.29
CA PRO A 226 -17.09 -10.69 -12.39
C PRO A 226 -17.35 -12.14 -12.78
N SER A 227 -17.21 -12.44 -14.07
CA SER A 227 -17.27 -13.80 -14.61
C SER A 227 -16.15 -14.69 -14.06
N VAL A 228 -14.94 -14.15 -13.93
CA VAL A 228 -13.75 -14.84 -13.40
C VAL A 228 -12.94 -13.87 -12.52
N VAL A 229 -12.35 -14.39 -11.43
CA VAL A 229 -11.45 -13.61 -10.56
C VAL A 229 -10.16 -14.36 -10.29
N HIS A 230 -9.04 -13.73 -10.62
CA HIS A 230 -7.69 -14.19 -10.34
C HIS A 230 -7.11 -13.44 -9.15
N ARG A 231 -6.95 -14.09 -8.00
CA ARG A 231 -6.46 -13.44 -6.77
C ARG A 231 -5.01 -13.80 -6.50
N ASN A 232 -4.15 -12.78 -6.38
CA ASN A 232 -2.73 -12.89 -5.99
C ASN A 232 -1.97 -13.99 -6.75
N LEU A 233 -2.15 -14.06 -8.07
CA LEU A 233 -1.41 -14.99 -8.92
C LEU A 233 0.10 -14.79 -8.79
N SER A 234 0.86 -15.84 -9.07
CA SER A 234 2.32 -15.75 -9.13
C SER A 234 2.76 -14.89 -10.32
N SER A 235 3.96 -14.31 -10.24
CA SER A 235 4.49 -13.49 -11.33
C SER A 235 4.60 -14.30 -12.64
N LYS A 236 4.93 -15.59 -12.56
CA LYS A 236 5.00 -16.49 -13.72
C LYS A 236 3.64 -16.69 -14.39
N GLU A 237 2.58 -16.90 -13.61
CA GLU A 237 1.22 -17.01 -14.13
C GLU A 237 0.76 -15.70 -14.79
N LEU A 238 1.03 -14.56 -14.14
CA LEU A 238 0.67 -13.25 -14.68
C LEU A 238 1.42 -12.92 -15.97
N ILE A 239 2.73 -13.22 -16.05
CA ILE A 239 3.53 -13.05 -17.27
C ILE A 239 2.99 -13.94 -18.39
N LYS A 240 2.74 -15.22 -18.11
CA LYS A 240 2.17 -16.16 -19.08
C LYS A 240 0.84 -15.63 -19.63
N MET A 241 -0.07 -15.24 -18.75
CA MET A 241 -1.37 -14.70 -19.15
C MET A 241 -1.24 -13.40 -19.93
N ALA A 242 -0.35 -12.49 -19.54
CA ALA A 242 -0.11 -11.25 -20.27
C ALA A 242 0.35 -11.51 -21.71
N VAL A 243 1.27 -12.47 -21.91
CA VAL A 243 1.74 -12.85 -23.24
C VAL A 243 0.62 -13.53 -24.04
N GLU A 244 -0.09 -14.50 -23.46
CA GLU A 244 -1.23 -15.19 -24.12
C GLU A 244 -2.35 -14.23 -24.53
N ARG A 245 -2.53 -13.14 -23.79
CA ARG A 245 -3.53 -12.09 -24.05
C ARG A 245 -3.02 -10.96 -24.95
N ASN A 246 -1.80 -11.04 -25.48
CA ASN A 246 -1.15 -9.99 -26.26
C ASN A 246 -1.08 -8.63 -25.51
N GLU A 247 -0.97 -8.66 -24.19
CA GLU A 247 -0.79 -7.46 -23.36
C GLU A 247 0.67 -6.97 -23.36
N GLY A 248 1.61 -7.86 -23.69
CA GLY A 248 3.04 -7.59 -23.74
C GLY A 248 3.83 -8.74 -24.36
N VAL A 249 5.13 -8.53 -24.50
CA VAL A 249 6.08 -9.52 -25.06
C VAL A 249 7.28 -9.68 -24.14
N LEU A 250 7.92 -10.86 -24.16
CA LEU A 250 9.14 -11.08 -23.39
C LEU A 250 10.36 -10.48 -24.09
N THR A 251 11.21 -9.82 -23.32
CA THR A 251 12.54 -9.40 -23.78
C THR A 251 13.51 -10.57 -23.74
N LYS A 252 14.71 -10.37 -24.30
CA LYS A 252 15.81 -11.35 -24.21
C LYS A 252 16.18 -11.74 -22.77
N THR A 253 16.00 -10.84 -21.80
CA THR A 253 16.31 -11.09 -20.38
C THR A 253 15.16 -11.75 -19.61
N GLY A 254 14.02 -11.99 -20.26
CA GLY A 254 12.82 -12.55 -19.64
C GLY A 254 11.92 -11.51 -18.96
N ALA A 255 12.27 -10.22 -18.99
CA ALA A 255 11.36 -9.17 -18.52
C ALA A 255 10.14 -9.05 -19.45
N LEU A 256 8.98 -8.70 -18.91
CA LEU A 256 7.79 -8.42 -19.72
C LEU A 256 7.86 -6.98 -20.22
N SER A 257 7.81 -6.75 -21.53
CA SER A 257 7.69 -5.41 -22.12
C SER A 257 6.25 -5.13 -22.56
N VAL A 258 5.72 -3.98 -22.16
CA VAL A 258 4.35 -3.55 -22.46
C VAL A 258 4.34 -2.13 -23.04
N THR A 259 3.26 -1.77 -23.73
CA THR A 259 2.98 -0.39 -24.14
C THR A 259 1.73 0.13 -23.46
N THR A 260 1.73 1.41 -23.07
CA THR A 260 0.61 2.05 -22.37
C THR A 260 -0.22 2.96 -23.28
N GLY A 261 0.05 2.91 -24.58
CA GLY A 261 -0.66 3.67 -25.61
C GLY A 261 -0.46 5.18 -25.47
N GLN A 262 -1.53 5.95 -25.60
CA GLN A 262 -1.50 7.42 -25.57
C GLN A 262 -0.91 7.99 -24.26
N TYR A 263 -1.15 7.32 -23.14
CA TYR A 263 -0.75 7.78 -21.81
C TYR A 263 0.53 7.09 -21.38
N THR A 264 1.67 7.71 -21.68
CA THR A 264 3.03 7.26 -21.30
C THR A 264 3.53 7.90 -20.00
N GLY A 265 2.63 8.55 -19.26
CA GLY A 265 2.90 9.27 -18.03
C GLY A 265 1.60 9.56 -17.27
N ARG A 266 1.72 10.30 -16.16
CA ARG A 266 0.57 10.66 -15.31
C ARG A 266 -0.37 11.65 -16.01
N SER A 267 -1.64 11.61 -15.61
CA SER A 267 -2.68 12.55 -16.04
C SER A 267 -3.14 13.43 -14.86
N PRO A 268 -2.30 14.38 -14.37
CA PRO A 268 -2.63 15.22 -13.22
C PRO A 268 -3.89 16.06 -13.47
N GLU A 269 -4.17 16.41 -14.72
CA GLU A 269 -5.38 17.17 -15.07
C GLU A 269 -6.68 16.35 -14.96
N ASP A 270 -6.59 15.03 -14.89
CA ASP A 270 -7.72 14.11 -14.76
C ASP A 270 -7.81 13.45 -13.37
N ARG A 271 -6.98 13.89 -12.42
CA ARG A 271 -7.03 13.46 -11.02
C ARG A 271 -7.95 14.35 -10.19
N PHE A 272 -8.90 13.75 -9.49
CA PHE A 272 -9.82 14.46 -8.60
C PHE A 272 -10.01 13.73 -7.26
N ILE A 273 -10.44 14.48 -6.26
CA ILE A 273 -10.78 13.98 -4.92
C ILE A 273 -12.23 14.33 -4.63
N VAL A 274 -13.01 13.38 -4.14
CA VAL A 274 -14.41 13.63 -3.75
C VAL A 274 -14.45 14.68 -2.64
N ASP A 275 -15.23 15.73 -2.84
CA ASP A 275 -15.51 16.76 -1.83
C ASP A 275 -16.71 16.31 -0.97
N ASP A 276 -16.43 15.98 0.29
CA ASP A 276 -17.41 15.53 1.27
C ASP A 276 -17.04 16.03 2.68
N LYS A 277 -17.81 15.62 3.70
CA LYS A 277 -17.58 16.08 5.08
C LYS A 277 -16.16 15.81 5.60
N LEU A 278 -15.54 14.71 5.19
CA LEU A 278 -14.17 14.36 5.60
C LEU A 278 -13.17 15.26 4.87
N THR A 279 -13.30 15.40 3.56
CA THR A 279 -12.27 16.04 2.72
C THR A 279 -12.39 17.56 2.67
N HIS A 280 -13.59 18.11 2.77
CA HIS A 280 -13.89 19.53 2.53
C HIS A 280 -12.97 20.50 3.27
N LYS A 281 -12.63 20.21 4.53
CA LYS A 281 -11.75 21.05 5.36
C LYS A 281 -10.31 20.56 5.47
N THR A 282 -10.05 19.32 5.08
CA THR A 282 -8.72 18.70 5.26
C THR A 282 -7.87 18.72 4.01
N VAL A 283 -8.50 18.75 2.83
CA VAL A 283 -7.82 18.82 1.54
C VAL A 283 -7.48 20.27 1.20
N ASP A 284 -6.27 20.50 0.72
CA ASP A 284 -5.82 21.76 0.14
C ASP A 284 -6.33 21.89 -1.29
N TRP A 285 -7.57 22.35 -1.43
CA TRP A 285 -8.25 22.48 -2.72
C TRP A 285 -7.58 23.54 -3.62
N GLY A 286 -7.43 23.22 -4.91
CA GLY A 286 -6.88 24.15 -5.88
C GLY A 286 -6.65 23.51 -7.23
N LYS A 287 -5.68 24.04 -8.00
CA LYS A 287 -5.33 23.49 -9.33
C LYS A 287 -4.82 22.05 -9.26
N ILE A 288 -4.23 21.65 -8.14
CA ILE A 288 -3.66 20.31 -7.94
C ILE A 288 -4.73 19.35 -7.43
N ASN A 289 -5.27 19.60 -6.23
CA ASN A 289 -6.33 18.80 -5.65
C ASN A 289 -7.68 19.39 -6.08
N LYS A 290 -8.31 18.78 -7.09
CA LYS A 290 -9.58 19.25 -7.64
C LYS A 290 -10.76 18.51 -7.01
N PRO A 291 -11.84 19.22 -6.63
CA PRO A 291 -13.02 18.58 -6.06
C PRO A 291 -13.78 17.78 -7.11
N PHE A 292 -14.38 16.68 -6.68
CA PHE A 292 -15.32 15.89 -7.47
C PHE A 292 -16.63 15.67 -6.69
N PRO A 293 -17.81 15.80 -7.30
CA PRO A 293 -19.07 15.56 -6.61
C PRO A 293 -19.25 14.08 -6.24
N ALA A 294 -19.59 13.79 -4.98
CA ALA A 294 -19.80 12.41 -4.49
C ALA A 294 -20.85 11.63 -5.32
N LYS A 295 -21.93 12.29 -5.76
CA LYS A 295 -22.98 11.68 -6.60
C LYS A 295 -22.43 11.26 -7.98
N LYS A 296 -21.56 12.07 -8.58
CA LYS A 296 -20.94 11.76 -9.88
C LYS A 296 -19.93 10.63 -9.74
N PHE A 297 -19.17 10.59 -8.64
CA PHE A 297 -18.30 9.45 -8.33
C PHE A 297 -19.09 8.14 -8.29
N ASP A 298 -20.21 8.12 -7.57
CA ASP A 298 -21.07 6.94 -7.47
C ASP A 298 -21.70 6.55 -8.81
N GLN A 299 -22.03 7.52 -9.67
CA GLN A 299 -22.49 7.28 -11.03
C GLN A 299 -21.43 6.54 -11.87
N VAL A 300 -20.18 7.04 -11.90
CA VAL A 300 -19.08 6.42 -12.66
C VAL A 300 -18.76 5.03 -12.10
N LEU A 301 -18.64 4.89 -10.78
CA LEU A 301 -18.41 3.62 -10.12
C LEU A 301 -19.49 2.58 -10.48
N ASN A 302 -20.76 2.97 -10.49
CA ASN A 302 -21.86 2.07 -10.84
C ASN A 302 -21.83 1.65 -12.32
N LYS A 303 -21.31 2.49 -13.22
CA LYS A 303 -21.08 2.10 -14.62
C LYS A 303 -19.93 1.10 -14.72
N MET A 304 -18.80 1.36 -14.05
CA MET A 304 -17.65 0.46 -14.03
C MET A 304 -18.01 -0.93 -13.47
N ARG A 305 -18.83 -0.99 -12.41
CA ARG A 305 -19.29 -2.26 -11.80
C ARG A 305 -20.10 -3.16 -12.72
N LYS A 306 -20.81 -2.57 -13.69
CA LYS A 306 -21.64 -3.30 -14.66
C LYS A 306 -20.83 -3.86 -15.82
N HIS A 307 -19.55 -3.50 -15.91
CA HIS A 307 -18.66 -4.03 -16.92
C HIS A 307 -18.31 -5.47 -16.53
N ASP A 308 -18.92 -6.45 -17.20
CA ASP A 308 -18.64 -7.86 -16.98
C ASP A 308 -17.27 -8.19 -17.56
N LYS A 309 -16.30 -8.38 -16.67
CA LYS A 309 -14.91 -8.69 -17.02
C LYS A 309 -14.37 -9.77 -16.09
N GLU A 310 -13.45 -10.54 -16.64
CA GLU A 310 -12.45 -11.25 -15.86
C GLU A 310 -11.56 -10.22 -15.15
N LEU A 311 -11.36 -10.38 -13.84
CA LEU A 311 -10.63 -9.44 -13.00
C LEU A 311 -9.42 -10.10 -12.37
N PHE A 312 -8.34 -9.33 -12.26
CA PHE A 312 -7.16 -9.66 -11.48
C PHE A 312 -7.18 -8.85 -10.20
N VAL A 313 -6.96 -9.50 -9.06
CA VAL A 313 -7.00 -8.88 -7.75
C VAL A 313 -5.71 -9.15 -7.00
N PHE A 314 -5.04 -8.08 -6.61
CA PHE A 314 -3.91 -8.12 -5.68
C PHE A 314 -4.36 -7.59 -4.33
N ASP A 315 -4.26 -8.42 -3.30
CA ASP A 315 -4.31 -8.00 -1.90
C ASP A 315 -2.88 -7.93 -1.35
N GLY A 316 -2.52 -6.82 -0.73
CA GLY A 316 -1.22 -6.67 -0.09
C GLY A 316 -1.12 -5.46 0.82
N TRP A 317 0.08 -4.93 0.96
CA TRP A 317 0.39 -3.87 1.92
C TRP A 317 1.08 -2.69 1.25
N ALA A 318 0.75 -1.48 1.72
CA ALA A 318 1.56 -0.29 1.51
C ALA A 318 2.13 0.17 2.85
N GLY A 319 3.45 0.30 2.96
CA GLY A 319 4.19 0.49 4.21
C GLY A 319 4.81 -0.81 4.73
N ALA A 320 6.13 -0.79 4.97
CA ALA A 320 6.90 -1.93 5.48
C ALA A 320 6.85 -2.08 7.00
N GLU A 321 6.67 -1.00 7.76
CA GLU A 321 6.64 -1.05 9.22
C GLU A 321 5.36 -1.72 9.75
N ASP A 322 5.56 -2.75 10.58
CA ASP A 322 4.48 -3.49 11.23
C ASP A 322 3.60 -2.57 12.10
N GLY A 323 2.28 -2.78 12.04
CA GLY A 323 1.31 -1.96 12.78
C GLY A 323 0.97 -0.63 12.09
N THR A 324 1.78 -0.14 11.16
CA THR A 324 1.49 1.07 10.38
C THR A 324 1.14 0.81 8.91
N ARG A 325 1.41 -0.42 8.41
CA ARG A 325 1.01 -0.90 7.09
C ARG A 325 -0.47 -0.61 6.77
N LEU A 326 -0.74 -0.15 5.56
CA LEU A 326 -2.08 -0.02 5.00
C LEU A 326 -2.43 -1.29 4.20
N PRO A 327 -3.45 -2.08 4.61
CA PRO A 327 -3.95 -3.16 3.76
C PRO A 327 -4.60 -2.57 2.50
N VAL A 328 -4.04 -2.86 1.33
CA VAL A 328 -4.54 -2.38 0.03
C VAL A 328 -5.09 -3.53 -0.80
N ARG A 329 -6.16 -3.27 -1.54
CA ARG A 329 -6.65 -4.13 -2.61
C ARG A 329 -6.59 -3.39 -3.94
N MET A 330 -5.96 -3.99 -4.94
CA MET A 330 -5.98 -3.50 -6.31
C MET A 330 -6.78 -4.47 -7.17
N ILE A 331 -7.71 -3.93 -7.95
CA ILE A 331 -8.54 -4.69 -8.89
C ILE A 331 -8.26 -4.14 -10.28
N THR A 332 -7.75 -4.99 -11.17
CA THR A 332 -7.35 -4.63 -12.54
C THR A 332 -8.00 -5.55 -13.56
N ASP A 333 -8.11 -5.12 -14.82
CA ASP A 333 -8.64 -5.93 -15.93
C ASP A 333 -7.56 -6.56 -16.82
N HIS A 334 -6.29 -6.27 -16.55
CA HIS A 334 -5.13 -6.80 -17.29
C HIS A 334 -4.19 -7.57 -16.34
N ALA A 335 -3.57 -8.64 -16.85
CA ALA A 335 -2.62 -9.45 -16.12
C ALA A 335 -1.33 -8.68 -15.83
N TRP A 336 -0.82 -7.93 -16.81
CA TRP A 336 0.41 -7.13 -16.63
C TRP A 336 0.26 -6.02 -15.58
N GLN A 337 -0.93 -5.43 -15.45
CA GLN A 337 -1.22 -4.43 -14.40
C GLN A 337 -1.20 -5.07 -13.01
N SER A 338 -1.74 -6.29 -12.88
CA SER A 338 -1.65 -7.04 -11.63
C SER A 338 -0.21 -7.40 -11.29
N LEU A 339 0.61 -7.74 -12.30
CA LEU A 339 2.05 -7.94 -12.13
C LEU A 339 2.76 -6.67 -11.68
N PHE A 340 2.49 -5.52 -12.32
CA PHE A 340 3.02 -4.22 -11.91
C PHE A 340 2.72 -3.94 -10.44
N VAL A 341 1.47 -4.12 -10.02
CA VAL A 341 1.04 -3.89 -8.63
C VAL A 341 1.71 -4.88 -7.68
N LYS A 342 1.73 -6.17 -8.02
CA LYS A 342 2.38 -7.22 -7.21
C LYS A 342 3.84 -6.90 -6.97
N THR A 343 4.51 -6.36 -7.98
CA THR A 343 5.90 -5.94 -7.88
C THR A 343 6.08 -4.65 -7.09
N MET A 344 5.17 -3.66 -7.23
CA MET A 344 5.31 -2.38 -6.54
C MET A 344 4.96 -2.40 -5.06
N PHE A 345 4.01 -3.23 -4.63
CA PHE A 345 3.54 -3.25 -3.25
C PHE A 345 4.02 -4.50 -2.51
N ILE A 346 3.93 -4.46 -1.19
CA ILE A 346 4.46 -5.53 -0.35
C ILE A 346 3.49 -6.69 -0.37
N GLU A 347 3.96 -7.85 -0.84
CA GLU A 347 3.16 -9.06 -0.92
C GLU A 347 2.90 -9.65 0.47
N PRO A 348 1.67 -10.08 0.77
CA PRO A 348 1.37 -10.74 2.03
C PRO A 348 1.91 -12.18 2.05
N THR A 349 2.21 -12.69 3.23
CA THR A 349 2.35 -14.14 3.40
C THR A 349 1.03 -14.87 3.09
N ALA A 350 1.09 -16.18 2.86
CA ALA A 350 -0.12 -16.98 2.64
C ALA A 350 -1.14 -16.89 3.81
N GLU A 351 -0.67 -16.75 5.06
CA GLU A 351 -1.57 -16.54 6.21
C GLU A 351 -2.19 -15.13 6.19
N GLU A 352 -1.38 -14.10 5.96
CA GLU A 352 -1.86 -12.72 5.86
C GLU A 352 -2.90 -12.56 4.74
N LEU A 353 -2.71 -13.21 3.60
CA LEU A 353 -3.61 -13.15 2.45
C LEU A 353 -5.00 -13.73 2.76
N GLU A 354 -5.05 -14.84 3.49
CA GLU A 354 -6.31 -15.48 3.91
C GLU A 354 -7.11 -14.57 4.86
N TYR A 355 -6.40 -13.82 5.72
CA TYR A 355 -7.02 -12.93 6.70
C TYR A 355 -7.11 -11.47 6.26
N HIS A 356 -6.65 -11.14 5.07
CA HIS A 356 -6.60 -9.77 4.56
C HIS A 356 -7.96 -9.06 4.61
N GLU A 357 -7.96 -7.83 5.10
CA GLU A 357 -9.11 -6.93 5.11
C GLU A 357 -8.68 -5.59 4.51
N PRO A 358 -9.03 -5.31 3.24
CA PRO A 358 -8.61 -4.08 2.61
C PRO A 358 -9.16 -2.86 3.36
N LYS A 359 -8.27 -1.90 3.61
CA LYS A 359 -8.60 -0.58 4.17
C LYS A 359 -8.57 0.50 3.12
N PHE A 360 -8.02 0.22 1.95
CA PHE A 360 -8.20 1.03 0.76
C PHE A 360 -8.27 0.13 -0.47
N THR A 361 -9.18 0.40 -1.40
CA THR A 361 -9.30 -0.32 -2.66
C THR A 361 -9.03 0.61 -3.84
N VAL A 362 -8.28 0.17 -4.84
CA VAL A 362 -8.20 0.83 -6.14
C VAL A 362 -8.85 -0.09 -7.17
N PHE A 363 -9.83 0.43 -7.88
CA PHE A 363 -10.52 -0.27 -8.96
C PHE A 363 -10.14 0.39 -10.28
N ASN A 364 -9.21 -0.24 -10.99
CA ASN A 364 -8.62 0.28 -12.22
C ASN A 364 -9.06 -0.59 -13.41
N ILE A 365 -9.85 0.00 -14.32
CA ILE A 365 -10.31 -0.69 -15.53
C ILE A 365 -9.82 0.13 -16.71
N ASN A 366 -8.72 -0.30 -17.29
CA ASN A 366 -7.97 0.46 -18.28
C ASN A 366 -8.83 0.84 -19.50
N ASP A 367 -9.67 -0.09 -19.97
CA ASP A 367 -10.50 0.12 -21.16
C ASP A 367 -11.85 0.79 -20.85
N PHE A 368 -12.08 1.19 -19.60
CA PHE A 368 -13.29 1.94 -19.25
C PHE A 368 -13.03 3.44 -19.44
N GLU A 369 -13.73 4.04 -20.39
CA GLU A 369 -13.69 5.48 -20.64
C GLU A 369 -14.92 6.19 -20.07
N ALA A 370 -14.70 7.31 -19.39
CA ALA A 370 -15.78 8.19 -18.97
C ALA A 370 -16.36 8.97 -20.16
N ARG A 371 -17.62 9.40 -20.04
CA ARG A 371 -18.23 10.37 -20.95
C ARG A 371 -18.27 11.73 -20.26
N PRO A 372 -17.36 12.68 -20.56
CA PRO A 372 -17.17 13.91 -19.81
C PRO A 372 -18.46 14.64 -19.44
N GLU A 373 -19.32 14.90 -20.44
CA GLU A 373 -20.57 15.63 -20.28
C GLU A 373 -21.56 14.94 -19.32
N LEU A 374 -21.61 13.60 -19.34
CA LEU A 374 -22.53 12.83 -18.52
C LEU A 374 -21.96 12.54 -17.13
N ASP A 375 -20.66 12.25 -17.07
CA ASP A 375 -19.96 11.76 -15.89
C ASP A 375 -19.32 12.86 -15.04
N GLY A 376 -19.25 14.09 -15.58
CA GLY A 376 -18.65 15.23 -14.90
C GLY A 376 -17.13 15.16 -14.82
N THR A 377 -16.49 14.29 -15.63
CA THR A 377 -15.03 14.22 -15.79
C THR A 377 -14.57 15.27 -16.80
N ARG A 378 -13.28 15.60 -16.78
CA ARG A 378 -12.69 16.55 -17.74
C ARG A 378 -12.49 15.91 -19.11
N THR A 379 -12.03 14.67 -19.13
CA THR A 379 -11.81 13.85 -20.34
C THR A 379 -12.38 12.45 -20.15
N SER A 380 -12.18 11.57 -21.13
CA SER A 380 -12.50 10.14 -20.99
C SER A 380 -11.63 9.44 -19.94
N THR A 381 -10.46 10.00 -19.64
CA THR A 381 -9.58 9.55 -18.56
C THR A 381 -9.98 10.14 -17.21
N PHE A 382 -9.86 9.36 -16.15
CA PHE A 382 -10.11 9.82 -14.79
C PHE A 382 -9.33 9.03 -13.75
N ILE A 383 -8.91 9.73 -12.69
CA ILE A 383 -8.36 9.17 -11.46
C ILE A 383 -9.12 9.80 -10.30
N LEU A 384 -10.14 9.12 -9.78
CA LEU A 384 -11.05 9.67 -8.79
C LEU A 384 -10.82 9.01 -7.43
N LEU A 385 -10.50 9.79 -6.41
CA LEU A 385 -10.26 9.32 -5.04
C LEU A 385 -11.44 9.66 -4.14
N ASN A 386 -11.95 8.69 -3.39
CA ASN A 386 -12.97 8.87 -2.36
C ASN A 386 -12.46 8.33 -1.01
N PHE A 387 -12.02 9.24 -0.14
CA PHE A 387 -11.45 8.90 1.16
C PHE A 387 -12.49 8.34 2.14
N THR A 388 -13.72 8.88 2.13
CA THR A 388 -14.82 8.38 2.98
C THR A 388 -15.20 6.94 2.66
N LYS A 389 -15.19 6.57 1.38
CA LYS A 389 -15.42 5.19 0.93
C LYS A 389 -14.17 4.32 0.93
N SER A 390 -13.00 4.91 1.17
CA SER A 390 -11.70 4.24 1.06
C SER A 390 -11.52 3.51 -0.28
N LEU A 391 -11.89 4.22 -1.36
CA LEU A 391 -11.93 3.68 -2.71
C LEU A 391 -11.38 4.71 -3.69
N ALA A 392 -10.56 4.28 -4.64
CA ALA A 392 -10.24 5.03 -5.84
C ALA A 392 -10.71 4.28 -7.09
N ILE A 393 -11.11 5.01 -8.11
CA ILE A 393 -11.44 4.45 -9.43
C ILE A 393 -10.58 5.10 -10.51
N ILE A 394 -10.07 4.28 -11.42
CA ILE A 394 -9.19 4.68 -12.53
C ILE A 394 -9.75 4.10 -13.83
N GLY A 395 -9.77 4.91 -14.88
CA GLY A 395 -10.18 4.48 -16.22
C GLY A 395 -9.63 5.41 -17.32
N GLY A 396 -9.56 4.89 -18.54
CA GLY A 396 -9.10 5.59 -19.73
C GLY A 396 -7.58 5.76 -19.84
N THR A 397 -6.81 5.17 -18.92
CA THR A 397 -5.34 5.19 -18.94
C THR A 397 -4.78 3.82 -18.61
N ARG A 398 -3.68 3.45 -19.27
CA ARG A 398 -2.93 2.21 -19.04
C ARG A 398 -1.61 2.43 -18.30
N TYR A 399 -1.30 3.68 -17.90
CA TYR A 399 -0.02 3.99 -17.25
C TYR A 399 0.06 3.36 -15.85
N GLY A 400 0.98 2.42 -15.63
CA GLY A 400 1.09 1.67 -14.37
C GLY A 400 1.29 2.56 -13.15
N GLY A 401 2.01 3.67 -13.34
CA GLY A 401 2.29 4.66 -12.30
C GLY A 401 1.06 5.32 -11.65
N GLU A 402 -0.13 5.27 -12.26
CA GLU A 402 -1.35 5.76 -11.60
C GLU A 402 -1.77 4.88 -10.42
N ASN A 403 -1.54 3.56 -10.47
CA ASN A 403 -1.80 2.67 -9.32
C ASN A 403 -0.88 3.03 -8.14
N LYS A 404 0.42 3.17 -8.41
CA LYS A 404 1.45 3.57 -7.44
C LYS A 404 1.10 4.91 -6.79
N LYS A 405 0.94 5.96 -7.61
CA LYS A 405 0.75 7.33 -7.10
C LYS A 405 -0.63 7.63 -6.56
N THR A 406 -1.63 6.79 -6.85
CA THR A 406 -2.92 6.81 -6.15
C THR A 406 -2.73 6.42 -4.69
N ILE A 407 -2.09 5.28 -4.41
CA ILE A 407 -1.81 4.85 -3.02
C ILE A 407 -0.88 5.82 -2.31
N PHE A 408 0.13 6.37 -2.99
CA PHE A 408 0.98 7.39 -2.37
C PHE A 408 0.17 8.61 -1.91
N GLY A 409 -0.72 9.12 -2.76
CA GLY A 409 -1.63 10.21 -2.38
C GLY A 409 -2.57 9.82 -1.23
N VAL A 410 -2.97 8.55 -1.14
CA VAL A 410 -3.74 8.04 -0.01
C VAL A 410 -2.95 8.08 1.28
N LEU A 411 -1.70 7.59 1.25
CA LEU A 411 -0.79 7.63 2.40
C LEU A 411 -0.51 9.08 2.84
N ASN A 412 -0.27 9.99 1.88
CA ASN A 412 -0.11 11.42 2.15
C ASN A 412 -1.34 12.04 2.82
N PHE A 413 -2.56 11.53 2.56
CA PHE A 413 -3.76 11.99 3.24
C PHE A 413 -3.94 11.37 4.64
N ILE A 414 -3.73 10.07 4.81
CA ILE A 414 -4.10 9.36 6.05
C ILE A 414 -3.03 9.45 7.14
N LEU A 415 -1.75 9.34 6.77
CA LEU A 415 -0.64 9.18 7.71
C LEU A 415 -0.40 10.42 8.58
N PRO A 416 -0.57 11.66 8.10
CA PRO A 416 -0.49 12.83 8.97
C PRO A 416 -1.52 12.82 10.10
N GLY A 417 -2.67 12.16 9.91
CA GLY A 417 -3.68 11.98 10.97
C GLY A 417 -3.28 10.96 12.04
N LYS A 418 -2.20 10.19 11.81
CA LYS A 418 -1.61 9.23 12.73
C LYS A 418 -0.24 9.69 13.27
N ASP A 419 0.12 10.95 13.03
CA ASP A 419 1.46 11.49 13.28
C ASP A 419 2.59 10.62 12.67
N ILE A 420 2.40 10.19 11.42
CA ILE A 420 3.45 9.56 10.62
C ILE A 420 3.69 10.47 9.43
N MET A 421 4.92 10.97 9.27
CA MET A 421 5.24 11.88 8.18
C MET A 421 5.45 11.10 6.89
N PRO A 422 4.61 11.26 5.86
CA PRO A 422 4.83 10.67 4.56
C PRO A 422 5.74 11.57 3.72
N MET A 423 6.61 10.96 2.90
CA MET A 423 7.72 11.62 2.25
C MET A 423 7.90 11.12 0.83
N HIS A 424 8.11 12.06 -0.10
CA HIS A 424 8.50 11.76 -1.49
C HIS A 424 10.02 11.88 -1.61
N CYS A 425 10.71 10.82 -1.21
CA CYS A 425 12.16 10.74 -1.16
C CYS A 425 12.63 9.31 -1.34
N SER A 426 13.87 9.17 -1.82
CA SER A 426 14.60 7.90 -1.66
C SER A 426 15.28 7.85 -0.30
N ALA A 427 15.61 6.65 0.16
CA ALA A 427 16.35 6.47 1.41
C ALA A 427 17.36 5.33 1.32
N ASN A 428 18.47 5.49 2.03
CA ASN A 428 19.50 4.45 2.15
C ASN A 428 20.11 4.40 3.56
N LEU A 429 20.72 3.25 3.86
CA LEU A 429 21.30 2.89 5.15
C LEU A 429 22.80 2.67 5.00
N GLY A 430 23.60 3.40 5.78
CA GLY A 430 25.03 3.18 5.89
C GLY A 430 25.36 1.96 6.73
N LEU A 431 26.57 1.42 6.57
CA LEU A 431 27.05 0.26 7.34
C LEU A 431 27.08 0.51 8.85
N ASN A 432 27.18 1.77 9.28
CA ASN A 432 27.18 2.18 10.69
C ASN A 432 25.75 2.44 11.23
N GLY A 433 24.71 2.07 10.48
CA GLY A 433 23.32 2.27 10.86
C GLY A 433 22.80 3.70 10.65
N ASP A 434 23.58 4.58 10.03
CA ASP A 434 23.16 5.93 9.71
C ASP A 434 22.25 5.97 8.48
N THR A 435 21.09 6.58 8.61
CA THR A 435 20.11 6.67 7.52
C THR A 435 20.14 8.06 6.87
N ALA A 436 19.93 8.12 5.55
CA ALA A 436 19.80 9.38 4.81
C ALA A 436 18.56 9.41 3.91
N LEU A 437 17.94 10.58 3.79
CA LEU A 437 16.80 10.85 2.92
C LEU A 437 17.18 11.80 1.79
N PHE A 438 16.74 11.52 0.56
CA PHE A 438 16.98 12.36 -0.61
C PHE A 438 15.66 12.78 -1.27
N PHE A 439 15.27 14.04 -1.08
CA PHE A 439 14.11 14.64 -1.73
C PHE A 439 14.51 15.32 -3.03
N GLY A 440 13.58 15.39 -3.97
CA GLY A 440 13.79 16.04 -5.27
C GLY A 440 12.73 15.63 -6.29
N LEU A 441 12.61 16.35 -7.40
CA LEU A 441 11.73 15.94 -8.49
C LEU A 441 12.41 14.90 -9.40
N SER A 442 11.69 14.47 -10.44
CA SER A 442 12.26 13.62 -11.49
C SER A 442 13.43 14.34 -12.17
N GLY A 443 14.53 13.63 -12.44
CA GLY A 443 15.72 14.18 -13.11
C GLY A 443 16.69 14.99 -12.24
N THR A 444 16.38 15.24 -10.96
CA THR A 444 17.27 15.96 -10.02
C THR A 444 18.33 15.07 -9.38
N GLY A 445 18.42 13.79 -9.77
CA GLY A 445 19.45 12.87 -9.30
C GLY A 445 19.12 12.04 -8.05
N LYS A 446 17.85 11.96 -7.61
CA LYS A 446 17.45 11.13 -6.44
C LYS A 446 17.98 9.70 -6.53
N THR A 447 17.55 8.96 -7.56
CA THR A 447 17.91 7.55 -7.79
C THR A 447 19.43 7.38 -7.95
N THR A 448 20.07 8.27 -8.71
CA THR A 448 21.51 8.22 -8.97
C THR A 448 22.37 8.49 -7.72
N LEU A 449 21.88 9.32 -6.79
CA LEU A 449 22.62 9.68 -5.56
C LEU A 449 22.25 8.79 -4.37
N SER A 450 21.07 8.15 -4.37
CA SER A 450 20.71 7.16 -3.37
C SER A 450 21.35 5.79 -3.62
N ALA A 451 21.63 5.47 -4.90
CA ALA A 451 22.40 4.30 -5.32
C ALA A 451 23.91 4.48 -5.07
N ASP A 452 24.28 4.55 -3.79
CA ASP A 452 25.68 4.55 -3.34
C ASP A 452 26.14 3.10 -3.09
N PRO A 453 27.22 2.61 -3.73
CA PRO A 453 27.69 1.24 -3.55
C PRO A 453 28.13 0.92 -2.10
N LYS A 454 28.35 1.92 -1.25
CA LYS A 454 28.70 1.74 0.17
C LYS A 454 27.49 1.75 1.09
N ARG A 455 26.27 1.85 0.55
CA ARG A 455 25.03 1.99 1.31
C ARG A 455 23.96 1.04 0.77
N MET A 456 23.10 0.59 1.66
CA MET A 456 22.01 -0.31 1.36
C MET A 456 20.75 0.48 1.04
N LEU A 457 20.09 0.19 -0.08
CA LEU A 457 18.85 0.86 -0.47
C LEU A 457 17.70 0.44 0.47
N ILE A 458 16.97 1.42 1.01
CA ILE A 458 15.72 1.16 1.74
C ILE A 458 14.53 1.26 0.78
N GLY A 459 14.54 2.27 -0.09
CA GLY A 459 13.55 2.49 -1.14
C GLY A 459 13.93 3.67 -2.03
N ASP A 460 13.38 3.75 -3.23
CA ASP A 460 13.76 4.73 -4.24
C ASP A 460 12.86 5.98 -4.31
N ASP A 461 11.67 5.97 -3.69
CA ASP A 461 10.70 7.04 -3.98
C ASP A 461 9.74 7.44 -2.83
N GLU A 462 9.22 6.51 -2.03
CA GLU A 462 8.13 6.79 -1.09
C GLU A 462 8.37 6.21 0.31
N HIS A 463 8.43 7.07 1.33
CA HIS A 463 8.75 6.65 2.70
C HIS A 463 7.84 7.29 3.75
N GLY A 464 7.70 6.63 4.89
CA GLY A 464 7.14 7.17 6.12
C GLY A 464 8.23 7.42 7.16
N TRP A 465 8.03 8.40 8.04
CA TRP A 465 8.84 8.61 9.24
C TRP A 465 7.93 8.58 10.48
N SER A 466 7.92 7.44 11.17
CA SER A 466 7.18 7.19 12.42
C SER A 466 8.05 7.54 13.64
N ASP A 467 7.54 7.27 14.84
CA ASP A 467 8.32 7.35 16.07
C ASP A 467 9.43 6.29 16.17
N ASN A 468 9.40 5.22 15.37
CA ASN A 468 10.42 4.16 15.41
C ASN A 468 11.56 4.39 14.40
N GLY A 469 11.35 5.22 13.38
CA GLY A 469 12.30 5.37 12.29
C GLY A 469 11.63 5.68 10.97
N ILE A 470 12.29 5.29 9.88
CA ILE A 470 11.75 5.40 8.53
C ILE A 470 11.41 4.03 7.96
N PHE A 471 10.47 4.00 7.02
CA PHE A 471 10.10 2.78 6.33
C PHE A 471 9.63 3.07 4.91
N ASN A 472 9.93 2.16 4.00
CA ASN A 472 9.46 2.22 2.62
C ASN A 472 7.95 1.94 2.56
N PHE A 473 7.23 2.64 1.68
CA PHE A 473 5.83 2.33 1.37
C PHE A 473 5.68 1.18 0.38
N GLU A 474 6.74 0.87 -0.35
CA GLU A 474 6.73 0.03 -1.54
C GLU A 474 7.47 -1.31 -1.29
N GLY A 475 7.18 -2.30 -2.14
CA GLY A 475 7.87 -3.60 -2.22
C GLY A 475 8.81 -3.71 -3.43
N GLY A 476 8.84 -2.69 -4.28
CA GLY A 476 9.63 -2.63 -5.52
C GLY A 476 10.14 -1.24 -5.83
N CYS A 477 10.76 -1.09 -6.99
CA CYS A 477 11.20 0.20 -7.53
C CYS A 477 10.60 0.43 -8.91
N TYR A 478 10.38 1.70 -9.27
CA TYR A 478 9.83 2.10 -10.58
C TYR A 478 10.76 3.07 -11.30
N ALA A 479 11.87 2.54 -11.77
CA ALA A 479 12.98 3.31 -12.33
C ALA A 479 12.69 3.80 -13.76
N LYS A 480 13.31 4.92 -14.14
CA LYS A 480 13.40 5.36 -15.54
C LYS A 480 14.46 4.54 -16.27
N THR A 481 14.23 4.27 -17.55
CA THR A 481 15.14 3.47 -18.37
C THR A 481 15.72 4.20 -19.57
N ILE A 482 15.29 5.45 -19.84
CA ILE A 482 15.84 6.22 -20.95
C ILE A 482 17.34 6.50 -20.73
N ASN A 483 18.16 6.25 -21.74
CA ASN A 483 19.63 6.27 -21.70
C ASN A 483 20.26 5.36 -20.63
N LEU A 484 19.56 4.31 -20.20
CA LEU A 484 20.09 3.36 -19.22
C LEU A 484 21.28 2.60 -19.82
N SER A 485 22.39 2.59 -19.10
CA SER A 485 23.55 1.77 -19.45
C SER A 485 24.08 1.03 -18.24
N ARG A 486 24.51 -0.22 -18.45
CA ARG A 486 25.09 -1.05 -17.39
C ARG A 486 26.31 -0.40 -16.74
N LYS A 487 27.07 0.41 -17.49
CA LYS A 487 28.24 1.13 -16.98
C LYS A 487 27.86 2.21 -15.96
N ALA A 488 26.77 2.93 -16.20
CA ALA A 488 26.34 4.02 -15.32
C ALA A 488 25.52 3.51 -14.12
N GLU A 489 24.62 2.55 -14.37
CA GLU A 489 23.61 2.09 -13.40
C GLU A 489 23.49 0.55 -13.41
N PRO A 490 24.55 -0.19 -13.00
CA PRO A 490 24.61 -1.64 -13.12
C PRO A 490 23.52 -2.37 -12.32
N GLN A 491 23.17 -1.88 -11.13
CA GLN A 491 22.14 -2.50 -10.29
C GLN A 491 20.75 -2.45 -10.93
N ILE A 492 20.40 -1.30 -11.55
CA ILE A 492 19.13 -1.13 -12.24
C ILE A 492 19.11 -1.98 -13.50
N TRP A 493 20.21 -1.98 -14.27
CA TRP A 493 20.36 -2.82 -15.46
C TRP A 493 20.18 -4.31 -15.13
N ASP A 494 20.88 -4.81 -14.11
CA ASP A 494 20.87 -6.23 -13.74
C ASP A 494 19.53 -6.66 -13.09
N ALA A 495 18.72 -5.71 -12.62
CA ALA A 495 17.35 -5.95 -12.17
C ALA A 495 16.35 -6.18 -13.33
N ILE A 496 16.73 -5.92 -14.58
CA ILE A 496 15.85 -6.12 -15.75
C ILE A 496 15.95 -7.58 -16.22
N ARG A 497 15.16 -8.44 -15.58
CA ARG A 497 15.11 -9.90 -15.79
C ARG A 497 13.69 -10.45 -15.60
N ASP A 498 13.50 -11.77 -15.67
CA ASP A 498 12.23 -12.46 -15.34
C ASP A 498 11.61 -11.88 -14.06
N GLY A 499 10.32 -11.52 -14.11
CA GLY A 499 9.60 -10.85 -13.02
C GLY A 499 9.56 -9.32 -13.09
N ALA A 500 10.45 -8.67 -13.85
CA ALA A 500 10.39 -7.23 -14.11
C ALA A 500 9.44 -6.88 -15.26
N VAL A 501 8.90 -5.66 -15.26
CA VAL A 501 8.05 -5.13 -16.35
C VAL A 501 8.62 -3.83 -16.89
N LEU A 502 8.93 -3.79 -18.18
CA LEU A 502 9.31 -2.59 -18.92
C LEU A 502 8.06 -1.93 -19.49
N GLU A 503 7.91 -0.63 -19.31
CA GLU A 503 6.84 0.17 -19.91
C GLU A 503 7.41 1.09 -21.00
N ASN A 504 6.87 0.95 -22.20
CA ASN A 504 7.14 1.79 -23.37
C ASN A 504 8.60 1.80 -23.85
N VAL A 505 9.37 0.76 -23.52
CA VAL A 505 10.72 0.58 -24.06
C VAL A 505 10.65 -0.09 -25.42
N VAL A 506 11.26 0.54 -26.43
CA VAL A 506 11.33 -0.04 -27.77
C VAL A 506 12.24 -1.26 -27.73
N LEU A 507 11.82 -2.34 -28.39
CA LEU A 507 12.60 -3.57 -28.50
C LEU A 507 13.13 -3.71 -29.93
N ASN A 508 14.36 -4.17 -30.06
CA ASN A 508 14.89 -4.58 -31.34
C ASN A 508 14.11 -5.81 -31.85
N PRO A 509 13.44 -5.74 -33.03
CA PRO A 509 12.51 -6.77 -33.47
C PRO A 509 13.16 -8.12 -33.80
N LYS A 510 14.48 -8.16 -34.01
CA LYS A 510 15.22 -9.39 -34.31
C LYS A 510 15.78 -10.07 -33.06
N THR A 511 16.22 -9.27 -32.08
CA THR A 511 16.95 -9.77 -30.90
C THR A 511 16.14 -9.74 -29.61
N MET A 512 15.02 -9.02 -29.60
CA MET A 512 14.23 -8.72 -28.41
C MET A 512 15.02 -8.02 -27.28
N ASN A 513 16.15 -7.41 -27.63
CA ASN A 513 16.90 -6.55 -26.72
C ASN A 513 16.17 -5.20 -26.59
N PRO A 514 16.04 -4.67 -25.37
CA PRO A 514 15.61 -3.30 -25.16
C PRO A 514 16.58 -2.30 -25.78
N ASP A 515 16.06 -1.31 -26.49
CA ASP A 515 16.78 -0.11 -26.90
C ASP A 515 16.44 1.01 -25.91
N TYR A 516 17.39 1.31 -25.02
CA TYR A 516 17.20 2.31 -23.97
C TYR A 516 17.45 3.74 -24.45
N ASP A 517 18.04 3.92 -25.63
CA ASP A 517 18.33 5.24 -26.20
C ASP A 517 17.17 5.71 -27.10
N ASP A 518 16.24 4.82 -27.46
CA ASP A 518 15.05 5.14 -28.27
C ASP A 518 13.91 5.74 -27.41
N ASP A 519 13.58 7.00 -27.68
CA ASP A 519 12.50 7.76 -27.07
C ASP A 519 11.25 7.94 -27.96
N SER A 520 11.17 7.24 -29.10
CA SER A 520 10.13 7.42 -30.11
C SER A 520 8.71 7.20 -29.57
N LEU A 521 8.56 6.36 -28.54
CA LEU A 521 7.31 6.22 -27.78
C LEU A 521 7.21 7.28 -26.68
N THR A 522 8.28 7.46 -25.89
CA THR A 522 8.37 8.46 -24.82
C THR A 522 9.78 8.53 -24.22
N GLU A 523 10.18 9.69 -23.71
CA GLU A 523 11.35 9.83 -22.82
C GLU A 523 11.09 9.32 -21.37
N ASN A 524 9.84 8.98 -21.05
CA ASN A 524 9.46 8.41 -19.76
C ASN A 524 9.36 6.88 -19.84
N THR A 525 10.29 6.23 -20.54
CA THR A 525 10.42 4.76 -20.48
C THR A 525 10.74 4.32 -19.06
N ARG A 526 10.17 3.20 -18.62
CA ARG A 526 10.25 2.74 -17.24
C ARG A 526 10.51 1.24 -17.14
N VAL A 527 11.00 0.85 -15.96
CA VAL A 527 10.96 -0.53 -15.49
C VAL A 527 10.45 -0.58 -14.06
N VAL A 528 9.58 -1.55 -13.77
CA VAL A 528 9.24 -1.95 -12.40
C VAL A 528 9.88 -3.30 -12.09
N TYR A 529 10.52 -3.41 -10.93
CA TYR A 529 11.13 -4.65 -10.44
C TYR A 529 11.05 -4.76 -8.91
N PRO A 530 11.04 -5.98 -8.36
CA PRO A 530 11.03 -6.19 -6.90
C PRO A 530 12.26 -5.59 -6.23
N LEU A 531 12.12 -5.07 -5.01
CA LEU A 531 13.22 -4.40 -4.31
C LEU A 531 14.40 -5.36 -4.04
N ASP A 532 14.12 -6.65 -3.83
CA ASP A 532 15.12 -7.69 -3.60
C ASP A 532 15.98 -8.01 -4.84
N TYR A 533 15.69 -7.40 -6.00
CA TYR A 533 16.56 -7.47 -7.17
C TYR A 533 17.77 -6.54 -7.03
N ILE A 534 17.71 -5.54 -6.15
CA ILE A 534 18.84 -4.68 -5.84
C ILE A 534 19.70 -5.37 -4.77
N PRO A 535 20.96 -5.75 -5.09
CA PRO A 535 21.82 -6.42 -4.12
C PRO A 535 22.04 -5.57 -2.87
N GLY A 536 21.81 -6.18 -1.70
CA GLY A 536 21.98 -5.52 -0.41
C GLY A 536 20.85 -4.54 -0.04
N ALA A 537 19.72 -4.54 -0.74
CA ALA A 537 18.55 -3.80 -0.29
C ALA A 537 18.09 -4.24 1.11
N VAL A 538 17.58 -3.30 1.89
CA VAL A 538 17.11 -3.55 3.27
C VAL A 538 15.74 -4.22 3.23
N ILE A 539 15.64 -5.43 3.78
CA ILE A 539 14.41 -6.24 3.84
C ILE A 539 14.26 -6.83 5.26
N PRO A 540 13.16 -6.54 5.99
CA PRO A 540 12.09 -5.60 5.66
C PRO A 540 12.63 -4.16 5.57
N SER A 541 12.06 -3.35 4.69
CA SER A 541 12.55 -2.01 4.33
C SER A 541 12.23 -0.94 5.37
N VAL A 542 12.80 -1.12 6.57
CA VAL A 542 12.68 -0.28 7.75
C VAL A 542 14.08 0.06 8.26
N ALA A 543 14.29 1.29 8.72
CA ALA A 543 15.55 1.72 9.30
C ALA A 543 15.33 2.76 10.41
N GLY A 544 16.39 3.05 11.18
CA GLY A 544 16.36 4.08 12.22
C GLY A 544 16.18 5.50 11.67
N HIS A 545 16.08 6.46 12.58
CA HIS A 545 15.89 7.87 12.24
C HIS A 545 17.03 8.41 11.34
N PRO A 546 16.72 9.29 10.37
CA PRO A 546 17.71 9.86 9.47
C PRO A 546 18.68 10.77 10.22
N LYS A 547 19.98 10.55 10.02
CA LYS A 547 21.02 11.50 10.43
C LYS A 547 21.10 12.68 9.47
N SER A 548 20.75 12.47 8.20
CA SER A 548 20.83 13.52 7.17
C SER A 548 19.63 13.52 6.23
N ILE A 549 19.21 14.72 5.85
CA ILE A 549 18.22 14.98 4.81
C ILE A 549 18.88 15.84 3.74
N ILE A 550 18.73 15.42 2.49
CA ILE A 550 19.26 16.10 1.32
C ILE A 550 18.09 16.53 0.45
N PHE A 551 17.98 17.84 0.20
CA PHE A 551 17.08 18.41 -0.79
C PHE A 551 17.83 18.66 -2.08
N LEU A 552 17.46 17.94 -3.13
CA LEU A 552 18.04 18.07 -4.47
C LEU A 552 17.25 19.09 -5.28
N THR A 553 17.95 20.09 -5.80
CA THR A 553 17.40 21.09 -6.70
C THR A 553 18.25 21.18 -7.96
N ALA A 554 17.63 21.28 -9.13
CA ALA A 554 18.33 21.52 -10.38
C ALA A 554 18.15 22.98 -10.78
N ASP A 555 18.98 23.87 -10.24
CA ASP A 555 18.91 25.30 -10.52
C ASP A 555 19.45 25.63 -11.92
N ALA A 556 18.55 26.03 -12.83
CA ALA A 556 18.91 26.46 -14.18
C ALA A 556 19.38 27.92 -14.26
N PHE A 557 19.18 28.72 -13.21
CA PHE A 557 19.73 30.08 -13.15
C PHE A 557 21.21 30.07 -12.82
N GLY A 558 21.71 29.01 -12.18
CA GLY A 558 23.12 28.84 -11.85
C GLY A 558 23.60 29.73 -10.70
N VAL A 559 22.70 30.04 -9.77
CA VAL A 559 22.92 31.01 -8.67
C VAL A 559 22.89 30.37 -7.29
N LEU A 560 22.25 29.22 -7.12
CA LEU A 560 22.27 28.49 -5.86
C LEU A 560 23.66 27.87 -5.62
N PRO A 561 24.17 27.93 -4.38
CA PRO A 561 25.40 27.22 -4.01
C PRO A 561 25.29 25.72 -4.29
N PRO A 562 26.40 25.03 -4.60
CA PRO A 562 26.39 23.60 -4.88
C PRO A 562 25.92 22.76 -3.68
N ILE A 563 26.19 23.23 -2.47
CA ILE A 563 25.68 22.67 -1.23
C ILE A 563 25.50 23.77 -0.18
N SER A 564 24.48 23.64 0.66
CA SER A 564 24.25 24.52 1.81
C SER A 564 23.65 23.76 2.97
N LYS A 565 24.10 24.02 4.19
CA LYS A 565 23.44 23.54 5.41
C LYS A 565 22.24 24.44 5.70
N LEU A 566 21.12 23.84 6.11
CA LEU A 566 19.89 24.56 6.43
C LEU A 566 19.66 24.56 7.93
N THR A 567 19.15 25.67 8.46
CA THR A 567 18.49 25.68 9.76
C THR A 567 17.15 24.93 9.68
N THR A 568 16.54 24.57 10.81
CA THR A 568 15.21 23.93 10.83
C THR A 568 14.16 24.75 10.08
N ASP A 569 14.07 26.06 10.34
CA ASP A 569 13.13 26.94 9.65
C ASP A 569 13.47 27.04 8.14
N GLY A 570 14.76 27.05 7.78
CA GLY A 570 15.21 27.03 6.39
C GLY A 570 14.84 25.72 5.69
N ALA A 571 14.96 24.59 6.37
CA ALA A 571 14.53 23.29 5.87
C ALA A 571 13.02 23.28 5.61
N MET A 572 12.22 23.76 6.56
CA MET A 572 10.76 23.88 6.38
C MET A 572 10.41 24.82 5.22
N TYR A 573 11.10 25.96 5.09
CA TYR A 573 10.90 26.90 3.99
C TYR A 573 11.20 26.26 2.62
N HIS A 574 12.39 25.66 2.46
CA HIS A 574 12.80 25.05 1.20
C HIS A 574 11.98 23.80 0.87
N PHE A 575 11.53 23.05 1.88
CA PHE A 575 10.60 21.94 1.70
C PHE A 575 9.23 22.40 1.20
N MET A 576 8.67 23.46 1.79
CA MET A 576 7.41 24.05 1.33
C MET A 576 7.53 24.67 -0.06
N ALA A 577 8.65 25.33 -0.36
CA ALA A 577 8.89 25.90 -1.68
C ALA A 577 9.07 24.82 -2.75
N GLY A 578 9.87 23.79 -2.46
CA GLY A 578 10.17 22.68 -3.36
C GLY A 578 10.68 23.13 -4.72
N TYR A 579 11.62 24.08 -4.72
CA TYR A 579 12.17 24.67 -5.93
C TYR A 579 13.11 23.71 -6.67
N THR A 580 12.94 23.63 -7.99
CA THR A 580 13.87 23.01 -8.94
C THR A 580 13.54 23.53 -10.35
N SER A 581 14.24 23.07 -11.39
CA SER A 581 13.77 23.18 -12.77
C SER A 581 13.22 21.86 -13.28
N LYS A 582 12.16 21.92 -14.09
CA LYS A 582 11.81 20.84 -15.02
C LYS A 582 12.90 20.80 -16.09
N LEU A 583 13.53 19.66 -16.29
CA LEU A 583 14.66 19.54 -17.21
C LEU A 583 14.14 19.26 -18.63
N ALA A 584 14.89 19.72 -19.63
CA ALA A 584 14.62 19.35 -21.02
C ALA A 584 14.55 17.82 -21.14
N GLY A 585 13.57 17.33 -21.89
CA GLY A 585 13.38 15.90 -22.12
C GLY A 585 12.81 15.09 -20.94
N THR A 586 12.25 15.76 -19.92
CA THR A 586 11.63 15.06 -18.78
C THR A 586 10.11 15.05 -18.80
N GLU A 587 9.49 15.94 -19.59
CA GLU A 587 8.04 16.05 -19.83
C GLU A 587 7.79 16.54 -21.26
N ARG A 588 6.66 16.13 -21.85
CA ARG A 588 6.27 16.48 -23.23
C ARG A 588 6.24 18.00 -23.42
N GLY A 589 7.00 18.51 -24.40
CA GLY A 589 7.04 19.92 -24.79
C GLY A 589 8.06 20.79 -24.06
N ILE A 590 8.89 20.23 -23.17
CA ILE A 590 9.95 20.98 -22.48
C ILE A 590 11.28 20.82 -23.22
N ILE A 591 11.64 21.84 -23.99
CA ILE A 591 12.91 21.93 -24.74
C ILE A 591 14.04 22.64 -23.98
N GLU A 592 13.69 23.45 -22.98
CA GLU A 592 14.64 24.18 -22.12
C GLU A 592 14.22 24.07 -20.65
N PRO A 593 15.17 24.09 -19.69
CA PRO A 593 14.82 23.97 -18.28
C PRO A 593 13.91 25.11 -17.79
N GLN A 594 12.75 24.76 -17.24
CA GLN A 594 11.79 25.73 -16.70
C GLN A 594 11.74 25.67 -15.18
N PRO A 595 11.89 26.80 -14.46
CA PRO A 595 11.79 26.82 -13.00
C PRO A 595 10.39 26.37 -12.55
N THR A 596 10.36 25.58 -11.49
CA THR A 596 9.14 25.07 -10.90
C THR A 596 9.22 25.02 -9.38
N PHE A 597 8.08 25.21 -8.74
CA PHE A 597 7.91 25.14 -7.29
C PHE A 597 6.89 24.05 -6.99
N SER A 598 7.39 22.86 -6.65
CA SER A 598 6.58 21.70 -6.30
C SER A 598 6.75 21.42 -4.82
N HIS A 599 5.85 22.00 -4.01
CA HIS A 599 5.90 21.88 -2.56
C HIS A 599 6.05 20.44 -2.08
N CYS A 600 6.79 20.29 -0.97
CA CYS A 600 7.17 19.01 -0.40
C CYS A 600 7.93 18.10 -1.38
N PHE A 601 8.50 18.68 -2.45
CA PHE A 601 9.09 17.99 -3.60
C PHE A 601 8.16 16.96 -4.24
N GLY A 602 6.83 17.14 -4.16
CA GLY A 602 5.86 16.12 -4.58
C GLY A 602 4.42 16.62 -4.65
N SER A 603 4.21 17.90 -4.97
CA SER A 603 2.93 18.61 -4.79
C SER A 603 1.69 17.88 -5.34
N VAL A 604 1.82 17.24 -6.49
CA VAL A 604 0.74 16.46 -7.16
C VAL A 604 0.25 15.24 -6.38
N PHE A 605 0.94 14.89 -5.30
CA PHE A 605 0.62 13.76 -4.43
C PHE A 605 0.26 14.20 -3.01
N MET A 606 0.19 15.49 -2.72
CA MET A 606 0.00 16.05 -1.37
C MET A 606 -1.43 16.61 -1.22
N PRO A 607 -2.36 15.86 -0.60
CA PRO A 607 -3.74 16.31 -0.52
C PRO A 607 -3.97 17.34 0.58
N ARG A 608 -3.20 17.31 1.67
CA ARG A 608 -3.26 18.28 2.77
C ARG A 608 -2.43 19.54 2.50
N PRO A 609 -2.65 20.65 3.24
CA PRO A 609 -1.81 21.84 3.13
C PRO A 609 -0.33 21.56 3.42
N ALA A 610 0.57 22.21 2.66
CA ALA A 610 2.02 22.03 2.78
C ALA A 610 2.55 22.29 4.20
N GLU A 611 1.92 23.22 4.93
CA GLU A 611 2.23 23.55 6.32
C GLU A 611 2.12 22.35 7.26
N VAL A 612 1.22 21.40 6.98
CA VAL A 612 1.06 20.18 7.79
C VAL A 612 2.32 19.33 7.70
N TYR A 613 2.78 19.01 6.48
CA TYR A 613 3.98 18.19 6.29
C TYR A 613 5.25 18.91 6.73
N ALA A 614 5.33 20.23 6.49
CA ALA A 614 6.47 21.04 6.93
C ALA A 614 6.60 21.08 8.46
N LYS A 615 5.47 21.19 9.17
CA LYS A 615 5.45 21.10 10.64
C LYS A 615 5.99 19.75 11.11
N MET A 616 5.47 18.65 10.55
CA MET A 616 5.93 17.30 10.89
C MET A 616 7.42 17.09 10.64
N LEU A 617 7.94 17.64 9.52
CA LEU A 617 9.36 17.65 9.20
C LEU A 617 10.17 18.40 10.27
N GLY A 618 9.77 19.62 10.61
CA GLY A 618 10.48 20.46 11.59
C GLY A 618 10.54 19.81 12.96
N GLU A 619 9.44 19.23 13.44
CA GLU A 619 9.37 18.51 14.72
C GLU A 619 10.33 17.32 14.75
N ARG A 620 10.39 16.55 13.67
CA ARG A 620 11.28 15.38 13.54
C ARG A 620 12.76 15.76 13.41
N ILE A 621 13.07 16.83 12.67
CA ILE A 621 14.44 17.38 12.57
C ILE A 621 14.97 17.72 13.97
N VAL A 622 14.16 18.43 14.78
CA VAL A 622 14.55 18.82 16.14
C VAL A 622 14.65 17.61 17.06
N LYS A 623 13.63 16.74 17.06
CA LYS A 623 13.57 15.55 17.92
C LYS A 623 14.76 14.60 17.72
N HIS A 624 15.23 14.46 16.49
CA HIS A 624 16.27 13.50 16.13
C HIS A 624 17.63 14.12 15.79
N ASN A 625 17.78 15.44 15.98
CA ASN A 625 18.99 16.19 15.65
C ASN A 625 19.47 15.92 14.20
N THR A 626 18.54 15.91 13.25
CA THR A 626 18.82 15.56 11.86
C THR A 626 19.42 16.75 11.11
N ASN A 627 20.56 16.55 10.46
CA ASN A 627 21.18 17.58 9.63
C ASN A 627 20.45 17.70 8.28
N VAL A 628 20.18 18.92 7.80
CA VAL A 628 19.52 19.14 6.51
C VAL A 628 20.39 19.96 5.56
N TYR A 629 20.49 19.50 4.32
CA TYR A 629 21.29 20.13 3.26
C TYR A 629 20.46 20.40 2.01
N LEU A 630 20.70 21.53 1.36
CA LEU A 630 20.24 21.84 0.01
C LEU A 630 21.40 21.64 -0.96
N VAL A 631 21.21 20.82 -1.99
CA VAL A 631 22.26 20.46 -2.97
C VAL A 631 21.80 20.83 -4.37
N ASN A 632 22.57 21.69 -5.04
CA ASN A 632 22.32 22.07 -6.42
C ASN A 632 22.98 21.05 -7.38
N THR A 633 22.12 20.36 -8.13
CA THR A 633 22.45 19.37 -9.18
C THR A 633 22.24 19.91 -10.60
N GLY A 634 21.90 21.21 -10.69
CA GLY A 634 21.68 21.97 -11.91
C GLY A 634 22.96 22.60 -12.41
N TRP A 635 22.94 23.91 -12.65
CA TRP A 635 24.02 24.64 -13.33
C TRP A 635 24.84 25.51 -12.38
N SER A 636 26.03 25.89 -12.84
CA SER A 636 26.88 26.91 -12.23
C SER A 636 27.72 27.62 -13.31
N GLY A 637 28.29 28.77 -12.97
CA GLY A 637 29.12 29.59 -13.86
C GLY A 637 28.34 30.46 -14.86
N GLY A 638 27.02 30.40 -14.82
CA GLY A 638 26.08 31.12 -15.68
C GLY A 638 24.71 30.44 -15.65
N PRO A 639 23.67 31.06 -16.23
CA PRO A 639 22.38 30.40 -16.46
C PRO A 639 22.53 29.27 -17.49
N TYR A 640 21.50 28.44 -17.64
CA TYR A 640 21.40 27.48 -18.74
C TYR A 640 21.73 28.13 -20.10
N GLY A 641 22.45 27.41 -20.96
CA GLY A 641 22.99 27.91 -22.23
C GLY A 641 24.35 28.63 -22.12
N VAL A 642 24.70 29.19 -20.96
CA VAL A 642 26.00 29.86 -20.71
C VAL A 642 26.85 29.11 -19.70
N GLY A 643 26.24 28.73 -18.58
CA GLY A 643 26.84 27.92 -17.53
C GLY A 643 26.89 26.44 -17.90
N LYS A 644 27.54 25.65 -17.04
CA LYS A 644 27.63 24.20 -17.20
C LYS A 644 26.89 23.50 -16.07
N ARG A 645 26.31 22.34 -16.37
CA ARG A 645 25.74 21.48 -15.33
C ARG A 645 26.85 21.07 -14.37
N PHE A 646 26.54 21.03 -13.08
CA PHE A 646 27.53 20.70 -12.05
C PHE A 646 28.08 19.30 -12.29
N GLN A 647 29.39 19.14 -12.14
CA GLN A 647 30.02 17.84 -12.39
C GLN A 647 29.55 16.83 -11.35
N ILE A 648 28.98 15.71 -11.81
CA ILE A 648 28.41 14.67 -10.94
C ILE A 648 29.43 14.13 -9.93
N GLN A 649 30.71 14.11 -10.28
CA GLN A 649 31.80 13.72 -9.39
C GLN A 649 31.89 14.62 -8.15
N TYR A 650 31.73 15.94 -8.31
CA TYR A 650 31.70 16.87 -7.19
C TYR A 650 30.42 16.72 -6.36
N THR A 651 29.27 16.53 -6.99
CA THR A 651 28.02 16.23 -6.27
C THR A 651 28.17 14.99 -5.40
N ARG A 652 28.72 13.89 -5.94
CA ARG A 652 28.98 12.67 -5.17
C ARG A 652 29.91 12.92 -3.98
N LYS A 653 31.01 13.66 -4.16
CA LYS A 653 31.91 14.02 -3.06
C LYS A 653 31.23 14.84 -1.97
N MET A 654 30.39 15.82 -2.35
CA MET A 654 29.62 16.60 -1.37
C MET A 654 28.62 15.73 -0.60
N ILE A 655 27.93 14.81 -1.30
CA ILE A 655 27.04 13.84 -0.65
C ILE A 655 27.81 12.92 0.29
N THR A 656 28.96 12.37 -0.13
CA THR A 656 29.83 11.58 0.76
C THR A 656 30.22 12.37 2.00
N ALA A 657 30.60 13.64 1.85
CA ALA A 657 30.98 14.51 2.95
C ALA A 657 29.80 14.89 3.89
N VAL A 658 28.55 14.83 3.41
CA VAL A 658 27.35 14.89 4.27
C VAL A 658 27.23 13.58 5.07
N LEU A 659 27.30 12.44 4.37
CA LEU A 659 27.00 11.14 4.94
C LEU A 659 28.07 10.64 5.94
N ASP A 660 29.33 11.03 5.74
CA ASP A 660 30.42 10.70 6.67
C ASP A 660 30.63 11.76 7.78
N GLY A 661 29.81 12.83 7.78
CA GLY A 661 29.85 13.90 8.78
C GLY A 661 31.00 14.89 8.60
N SER A 662 31.81 14.80 7.53
CA SER A 662 32.92 15.74 7.27
C SER A 662 32.45 17.19 7.20
N LEU A 663 31.27 17.44 6.63
CA LEU A 663 30.69 18.78 6.53
C LEU A 663 30.18 19.35 7.86
N GLU A 664 30.15 18.57 8.93
CA GLU A 664 29.82 19.11 10.26
C GLU A 664 30.98 19.86 10.90
N LYS A 665 32.22 19.62 10.42
CA LYS A 665 33.46 20.11 11.03
C LYS A 665 34.08 21.29 10.27
N VAL A 666 33.41 21.81 9.25
CA VAL A 666 33.92 22.91 8.41
C VAL A 666 33.28 24.24 8.78
N ASP A 667 33.97 25.32 8.46
CA ASP A 667 33.44 26.68 8.58
C ASP A 667 32.38 26.95 7.50
N TYR A 668 31.34 27.69 7.88
CA TYR A 668 30.27 28.13 7.00
C TYR A 668 30.29 29.65 6.83
N GLU A 669 29.84 30.10 5.66
CA GLU A 669 29.59 31.51 5.35
C GLU A 669 28.14 31.71 4.92
N LYS A 670 27.51 32.78 5.43
CA LYS A 670 26.11 33.08 5.12
C LYS A 670 25.97 33.70 3.73
N ASN A 671 25.28 33.00 2.82
CA ASN A 671 24.77 33.61 1.60
C ASN A 671 23.60 34.54 1.96
N LYS A 672 23.81 35.85 1.85
CA LYS A 672 22.84 36.88 2.28
C LYS A 672 21.56 36.91 1.44
N VAL A 673 21.64 36.56 0.15
CA VAL A 673 20.49 36.62 -0.78
C VAL A 673 19.52 35.48 -0.50
N PHE A 674 20.02 34.25 -0.39
CA PHE A 674 19.17 33.08 -0.18
C PHE A 674 19.03 32.65 1.28
N ASN A 675 19.74 33.32 2.19
CA ASN A 675 19.79 32.99 3.61
C ASN A 675 20.31 31.57 3.90
N LEU A 676 21.26 31.10 3.09
CA LEU A 676 21.82 29.74 3.13
C LEU A 676 23.22 29.73 3.78
N ASP A 677 23.53 28.69 4.55
CA ASP A 677 24.87 28.49 5.13
C ASP A 677 25.72 27.65 4.17
N VAL A 678 26.73 28.26 3.55
CA VAL A 678 27.58 27.65 2.52
C VAL A 678 28.92 27.23 3.13
N PRO A 679 29.37 25.97 2.98
CA PRO A 679 30.66 25.57 3.53
C PRO A 679 31.81 26.25 2.77
N LYS A 680 32.83 26.72 3.49
CA LYS A 680 34.03 27.32 2.89
C LYS A 680 34.94 26.28 2.22
N THR A 681 34.88 25.04 2.69
CA THR A 681 35.67 23.90 2.20
C THR A 681 34.82 22.63 2.17
N CYS A 682 35.13 21.73 1.24
CA CYS A 682 34.52 20.39 1.17
C CYS A 682 35.58 19.41 0.62
N PRO A 683 35.83 18.27 1.28
CA PRO A 683 36.87 17.32 0.85
C PRO A 683 36.75 16.92 -0.63
N GLY A 684 37.82 17.12 -1.38
CA GLY A 684 37.91 16.75 -2.80
C GLY A 684 37.07 17.62 -3.76
N VAL A 685 36.53 18.75 -3.29
CA VAL A 685 35.81 19.75 -4.10
C VAL A 685 36.54 21.10 -4.01
N PRO A 686 36.90 21.74 -5.14
CA PRO A 686 37.60 23.03 -5.10
C PRO A 686 36.79 24.14 -4.43
N SER A 687 37.34 24.84 -3.42
CA SER A 687 36.60 25.90 -2.70
C SER A 687 36.05 27.00 -3.60
N LYS A 688 36.69 27.29 -4.74
CA LYS A 688 36.20 28.27 -5.72
C LYS A 688 34.81 27.92 -6.27
N VAL A 689 34.45 26.63 -6.36
CA VAL A 689 33.14 26.20 -6.89
C VAL A 689 32.02 26.25 -5.85
N LEU A 690 32.37 26.32 -4.55
CA LEU A 690 31.40 26.38 -3.44
C LEU A 690 30.69 27.74 -3.38
N ASP A 691 31.34 28.80 -3.87
CA ASP A 691 30.71 30.11 -4.06
C ASP A 691 30.32 30.29 -5.54
N PRO A 692 29.03 30.19 -5.88
CA PRO A 692 28.58 30.31 -7.26
C PRO A 692 28.88 31.69 -7.85
N LYS A 693 28.97 32.75 -7.03
CA LYS A 693 29.38 34.07 -7.55
C LYS A 693 30.79 34.01 -8.10
N LYS A 694 31.72 33.24 -7.50
CA LYS A 694 33.10 33.09 -7.96
C LYS A 694 33.22 32.33 -9.29
N THR A 695 32.25 31.48 -9.65
CA THR A 695 32.26 30.72 -10.91
C THR A 695 31.79 31.52 -12.12
N TRP A 696 30.99 32.58 -11.91
CA TRP A 696 30.51 33.44 -13.01
C TRP A 696 31.60 34.36 -13.54
N LYS A 697 31.70 34.49 -14.87
CA LYS A 697 32.58 35.49 -15.51
C LYS A 697 32.14 36.91 -15.17
N ASN A 698 30.84 37.21 -15.29
CA ASN A 698 30.26 38.51 -14.97
C ASN A 698 29.52 38.48 -13.62
N LYS A 699 30.10 39.12 -12.60
CA LYS A 699 29.54 39.16 -11.23
C LYS A 699 28.24 39.96 -11.13
N LYS A 700 28.07 41.01 -11.95
CA LYS A 700 26.81 41.79 -11.99
C LYS A 700 25.67 40.98 -12.60
N ALA A 701 25.97 40.15 -13.61
CA ALA A 701 24.99 39.23 -14.19
C ALA A 701 24.53 38.17 -13.17
N TYR A 702 25.46 37.64 -12.36
CA TYR A 702 25.11 36.78 -11.23
C TYR A 702 24.16 37.49 -10.26
N ASP A 703 24.48 38.73 -9.84
CA ASP A 703 23.66 39.47 -8.87
C ASP A 703 22.24 39.72 -9.41
N LYS A 704 22.08 39.99 -10.71
CA LYS A 704 20.77 40.14 -11.37
C LYS A 704 19.99 38.82 -11.37
N ALA A 705 20.64 37.71 -11.74
CA ALA A 705 20.01 36.39 -11.76
C ALA A 705 19.61 35.93 -10.34
N ALA A 706 20.47 36.17 -9.34
CA ALA A 706 20.22 35.80 -7.95
C ALA A 706 19.03 36.58 -7.37
N LYS A 707 18.94 37.88 -7.62
CA LYS A 707 17.78 38.70 -7.24
C LYS A 707 16.50 38.23 -7.94
N SER A 708 16.59 37.90 -9.22
CA SER A 708 15.43 37.39 -9.96
C SER A 708 14.91 36.08 -9.35
N LEU A 709 15.79 35.13 -9.02
CA LEU A 709 15.37 33.88 -8.39
C LEU A 709 14.83 34.12 -6.97
N ALA A 710 15.50 34.96 -6.17
CA ALA A 710 15.03 35.32 -4.82
C ALA A 710 13.61 35.92 -4.85
N LYS A 711 13.32 36.79 -5.82
CA LYS A 711 11.98 37.33 -6.04
C LYS A 711 10.96 36.23 -6.37
N MET A 712 11.32 35.24 -7.20
CA MET A 712 10.42 34.11 -7.50
C MET A 712 10.10 33.27 -6.25
N PHE A 713 11.09 33.03 -5.38
CA PHE A 713 10.86 32.39 -4.08
C PHE A 713 9.89 33.20 -3.22
N TYR A 714 10.13 34.51 -3.09
CA TYR A 714 9.26 35.42 -2.33
C TYR A 714 7.82 35.43 -2.86
N ASP A 715 7.64 35.61 -4.17
CA ASP A 715 6.33 35.67 -4.80
C ASP A 715 5.58 34.32 -4.65
N ASN A 716 6.27 33.19 -4.82
CA ASN A 716 5.69 31.87 -4.57
C ASN A 716 5.24 31.71 -3.11
N PHE A 717 6.06 32.13 -2.14
CA PHE A 717 5.73 31.99 -0.72
C PHE A 717 4.60 32.92 -0.28
N LYS A 718 4.62 34.17 -0.74
CA LYS A 718 3.59 35.18 -0.45
C LYS A 718 2.21 34.76 -0.97
N THR A 719 2.17 34.17 -2.17
CA THR A 719 0.91 33.78 -2.81
C THR A 719 0.32 32.49 -2.23
N LYS A 720 1.15 31.46 -1.99
CA LYS A 720 0.68 30.11 -1.62
C LYS A 720 0.63 29.85 -0.12
N TYR A 721 1.57 30.36 0.68
CA TYR A 721 1.73 29.96 2.09
C TYR A 721 1.42 31.10 3.05
N LYS A 722 0.24 31.69 2.90
CA LYS A 722 -0.21 32.82 3.74
C LYS A 722 -0.21 32.46 5.23
N LYS A 723 -0.51 31.21 5.56
CA LYS A 723 -0.60 30.67 6.93
C LYS A 723 0.73 30.17 7.50
N ALA A 724 1.82 30.17 6.73
CA ALA A 724 3.14 29.80 7.25
C ALA A 724 3.57 30.72 8.41
N SER A 725 4.29 30.16 9.38
CA SER A 725 4.75 30.89 10.55
C SER A 725 5.72 32.02 10.16
N PRO A 726 5.80 33.11 10.96
CA PRO A 726 6.74 34.20 10.70
C PRO A 726 8.21 33.74 10.61
N ASN A 727 8.61 32.75 11.39
CA ASN A 727 9.98 32.24 11.41
C ASN A 727 10.34 31.54 10.09
N ILE A 728 9.45 30.68 9.57
CA ILE A 728 9.64 30.02 8.27
C ILE A 728 9.73 31.09 7.17
N LYS A 729 8.84 32.10 7.17
CA LYS A 729 8.88 33.19 6.18
C LYS A 729 10.20 33.97 6.22
N LYS A 730 10.74 34.25 7.41
CA LYS A 730 12.02 34.94 7.61
C LYS A 730 13.23 34.10 7.19
N ALA A 731 13.09 32.77 7.13
CA ALA A 731 14.16 31.87 6.74
C ALA A 731 14.41 31.81 5.23
N GLY A 732 13.49 32.31 4.41
CA GLY A 732 13.63 32.36 2.96
C GLY A 732 14.58 33.43 2.42
N PRO A 733 14.71 33.52 1.09
CA PRO A 733 15.53 34.54 0.43
C PRO A 733 15.14 35.98 0.78
N LYS A 734 16.15 36.84 0.86
CA LYS A 734 16.05 38.29 1.10
C LYS A 734 16.47 39.00 -0.19
N GLY A 735 15.51 39.55 -0.93
CA GLY A 735 15.77 40.16 -2.24
C GLY A 735 14.65 41.03 -2.74
#